data_AF-A0A2A9M668-F1
#
_entry.id   AF-A0A2A9M668-F1
#
_cell.length_a   1.000
_cell.length_b   1.000
_cell.length_c   1.000
_cell.angle_alpha   90.00
_cell.angle_beta   90.00
_cell.angle_gamma   90.00
#
_symmetry.space_group_name_H-M   'P 1'
#
loop_
_entity.id
_entity.type
_entity.pdbx_description
1 polymer ?
#
loop_
_entity_poly.entity_id
_entity_poly.type
_entity_poly.pdbx_seq_one_letter_code
_entity_poly.pdbx_strand_id
1 'polypeptide(L)'
;MVAEAPVALSSSPAEKRTVALKAWRAWRKDNKGALEEVLQNPAGYALYKAMKASAGGTVAETYQQWLQQNEHSKRWFAWRQACPGQLRDVLADPEGWHLFSTMKREKGQHVPETYEEWRDLPEHKVVASRRKWSSWRRAHPGPLVATLADPEGWALYRQVKVSDGKEVPEKYEEWAAHPTVRKQAAMEAWTQWRHEHPGQLAKVLADPDGWALYKAMVECADKRIEATYQEWMAKRDSAPTSWAVWSRAHRGPLNEVLKDPVGWAAFKAFNAKKGITLPQTYEEWVQLPEQQKGIASFRWSSWRKAHKGPLAEVLADPEGWTLYVAMLEKGGHARLPASYEEWLESYRAGKSPASSSAQWRQWRKAHEGPLEDVLRDPEGWKLYAAHMQRGGRRAFPADYATWVANQRAEAKWAEWRAAHTGPLHRELADPEGWELFRVRSSTGGNAALPATYAEWLKLPEQQPLLAAEVWSTWRQAHPGPLAEALQADLATGWALYQTMVRATGVEVPEAFATWLQDYGKYVKATWQSWRDKHRGPLRRVLADPLGWALYKAMVESSGASLQATFEEWADSKGPSGSGWINWRRQHKGPLHEVLRDVEGWNLYRENLLRKNASVVPQTYEDFLKQPEQQKAAATSKWSAWRRIHRGPLVTVLADSEGWELYVNMMEKAGHKISTSYAEWRSSAQIHRGRAAREWRAWRRLNKGPLATVLANPEGWMLYKAWTSGSNNRFSAETYEEWCLQKEKGREWREWRAKHPGQLRTVLADAEGWELFKKYNEARNRPVPASYSEWLEQPQQQQQMDKDAWLAWRENQAGNLAEVLADPEGWKLFRKMKEAAKEPIPASYAEWLKSENASVNGVYKA
;
A
#
# COMPACT_ATOMS: atom_id res chain seq x y z
N MET A 1 -64.44 20.14 13.71
CA MET A 1 -63.10 19.88 14.27
C MET A 1 -62.10 20.64 13.44
N VAL A 2 -61.36 21.53 14.10
CA VAL A 2 -60.44 22.51 13.54
C VAL A 2 -59.17 21.81 13.08
N ALA A 3 -58.72 22.09 11.85
CA ALA A 3 -57.42 21.68 11.36
C ALA A 3 -56.38 22.70 11.85
N GLU A 4 -55.49 22.28 12.75
CA GLU A 4 -54.36 23.10 13.22
C GLU A 4 -53.19 23.06 12.23
N ALA A 5 -52.57 24.23 12.07
CA ALA A 5 -51.44 24.52 11.21
C ALA A 5 -50.13 23.85 11.71
N PRO A 6 -49.17 23.53 10.82
CA PRO A 6 -47.89 22.98 11.23
C PRO A 6 -47.00 24.07 11.85
N VAL A 7 -46.53 23.76 13.06
CA VAL A 7 -45.62 24.54 13.89
C VAL A 7 -44.28 24.81 13.19
N ALA A 8 -43.87 26.07 13.17
CA ALA A 8 -42.59 26.54 12.65
C ALA A 8 -41.41 26.02 13.50
N LEU A 9 -40.53 25.23 12.89
CA LEU A 9 -39.24 24.83 13.46
C LEU A 9 -38.28 26.02 13.48
N SER A 10 -37.91 26.49 14.67
CA SER A 10 -36.88 27.52 14.83
C SER A 10 -35.50 26.97 14.49
N SER A 11 -34.89 27.46 13.40
CA SER A 11 -33.55 27.07 12.95
C SER A 11 -32.46 27.37 13.98
N SER A 12 -31.47 26.49 14.08
CA SER A 12 -30.35 26.63 15.02
C SER A 12 -29.49 27.85 14.67
N PRO A 13 -28.79 28.48 15.64
CA PRO A 13 -27.93 29.65 15.39
C PRO A 13 -26.85 29.40 14.31
N ALA A 14 -26.35 28.17 14.22
CA ALA A 14 -25.37 27.76 13.21
C ALA A 14 -25.97 27.68 11.79
N GLU A 15 -27.21 27.23 11.66
CA GLU A 15 -27.93 27.21 10.39
C GLU A 15 -28.27 28.62 9.91
N LYS A 16 -28.76 29.50 10.81
CA LYS A 16 -29.03 30.91 10.50
C LYS A 16 -27.77 31.62 9.98
N ARG A 17 -26.61 31.36 10.60
CA ARG A 17 -25.31 31.88 10.16
C ARG A 17 -24.89 31.36 8.79
N THR A 18 -25.08 30.07 8.55
CA THR A 18 -24.73 29.44 7.27
C THR A 18 -25.59 29.96 6.12
N VAL A 19 -26.89 30.15 6.37
CA VAL A 19 -27.84 30.69 5.39
C VAL A 19 -27.52 32.15 5.06
N ALA A 20 -27.30 33.00 6.08
CA ALA A 20 -26.96 34.41 5.88
C ALA A 20 -25.63 34.59 5.11
N LEU A 21 -24.63 33.76 5.41
CA LEU A 21 -23.34 33.78 4.69
C LEU A 21 -23.48 33.32 3.23
N LYS A 22 -24.27 32.28 2.96
CA LYS A 22 -24.54 31.81 1.59
C LYS A 22 -25.28 32.87 0.77
N ALA A 23 -26.30 33.51 1.35
CA ALA A 23 -27.06 34.57 0.70
C ALA A 23 -26.17 35.78 0.35
N TRP A 24 -25.33 36.23 1.29
CA TRP A 24 -24.36 37.29 1.03
C TRP A 24 -23.34 36.92 -0.06
N ARG A 25 -22.80 35.70 -0.04
CA ARG A 25 -21.81 35.23 -1.04
C ARG A 25 -22.43 35.11 -2.44
N ALA A 26 -23.66 34.61 -2.54
CA ALA A 26 -24.38 34.54 -3.80
C ALA A 26 -24.58 35.94 -4.37
N TRP A 27 -25.03 36.89 -3.55
CA TRP A 27 -25.24 38.26 -3.97
C TRP A 27 -23.94 38.99 -4.38
N ARG A 28 -22.83 38.76 -3.66
CA ARG A 28 -21.49 39.28 -4.01
C ARG A 28 -20.88 38.68 -5.28
N LYS A 29 -21.32 37.49 -5.69
CA LYS A 29 -20.86 36.85 -6.94
C LYS A 29 -21.30 37.67 -8.15
N ASP A 30 -22.52 38.21 -8.08
CA ASP A 30 -23.15 38.95 -9.17
C ASP A 30 -22.93 40.47 -9.04
N ASN A 31 -22.59 40.97 -7.85
CA ASN A 31 -22.31 42.38 -7.57
C ASN A 31 -20.84 42.59 -7.16
N LYS A 32 -19.97 42.69 -8.16
CA LYS A 32 -18.51 42.90 -8.00
C LYS A 32 -18.19 44.39 -7.84
N GLY A 33 -17.20 44.69 -7.01
CA GLY A 33 -16.77 46.08 -6.74
C GLY A 33 -16.22 46.23 -5.32
N ALA A 34 -15.76 47.44 -5.00
CA ALA A 34 -15.32 47.77 -3.66
C ALA A 34 -16.48 47.54 -2.67
N LEU A 35 -16.17 47.11 -1.44
CA LEU A 35 -17.22 46.78 -0.47
C LEU A 35 -18.13 47.99 -0.20
N GLU A 36 -17.60 49.20 -0.25
CA GLU A 36 -18.35 50.45 -0.06
C GLU A 36 -19.38 50.69 -1.16
N GLU A 37 -19.00 50.57 -2.43
CA GLU A 37 -19.90 50.71 -3.58
C GLU A 37 -21.00 49.65 -3.55
N VAL A 38 -20.60 48.44 -3.18
CA VAL A 38 -21.48 47.28 -3.16
C VAL A 38 -22.47 47.35 -1.98
N LEU A 39 -22.11 48.00 -0.88
CA LEU A 39 -23.01 48.22 0.26
C LEU A 39 -23.90 49.47 0.11
N GLN A 40 -23.72 50.31 -0.92
CA GLN A 40 -24.68 51.38 -1.26
C GLN A 40 -26.05 50.81 -1.67
N ASN A 41 -26.07 49.59 -2.21
CA ASN A 41 -27.31 48.89 -2.54
C ASN A 41 -28.02 48.44 -1.25
N PRO A 42 -29.27 48.88 -0.98
CA PRO A 42 -30.00 48.53 0.24
C PRO A 42 -30.16 47.02 0.46
N ALA A 43 -30.32 46.24 -0.61
CA ALA A 43 -30.41 44.78 -0.54
C ALA A 43 -29.06 44.14 -0.18
N GLY A 44 -27.97 44.68 -0.73
CA GLY A 44 -26.61 44.29 -0.36
C GLY A 44 -26.31 44.58 1.11
N TYR A 45 -26.67 45.77 1.59
CA TYR A 45 -26.49 46.15 2.98
C TYR A 45 -27.28 45.27 3.96
N ALA A 46 -28.54 44.94 3.63
CA ALA A 46 -29.36 44.04 4.44
C ALA A 46 -28.76 42.64 4.56
N LEU A 47 -28.25 42.08 3.46
CA LEU A 47 -27.58 40.76 3.46
C LEU A 47 -26.26 40.80 4.24
N TYR A 48 -25.49 41.88 4.12
CA TYR A 48 -24.28 42.09 4.92
C TYR A 48 -24.59 42.18 6.41
N LYS A 49 -25.64 42.91 6.79
CA LYS A 49 -26.10 43.05 8.17
C LYS A 49 -26.54 41.71 8.76
N ALA A 50 -27.35 40.93 8.03
CA ALA A 50 -27.76 39.60 8.45
C ALA A 50 -26.57 38.65 8.67
N MET A 51 -25.59 38.68 7.75
CA MET A 51 -24.38 37.87 7.84
C MET A 51 -23.51 38.26 9.04
N LYS A 52 -23.32 39.56 9.30
CA LYS A 52 -22.53 40.03 10.45
C LYS A 52 -23.22 39.84 11.80
N ALA A 53 -24.53 40.11 11.90
CA ALA A 53 -25.31 39.86 13.10
C ALA A 53 -25.32 38.38 13.49
N SER A 54 -25.42 37.47 12.51
CA SER A 54 -25.34 36.02 12.74
C SER A 54 -23.97 35.51 13.22
N ALA A 55 -22.92 36.33 13.11
CA ALA A 55 -21.57 36.04 13.59
C ALA A 55 -21.27 36.65 14.97
N GLY A 56 -22.26 37.26 15.63
CA GLY A 56 -22.11 37.90 16.94
C GLY A 56 -21.45 39.28 16.92
N GLY A 57 -21.29 39.89 15.73
CA GLY A 57 -20.75 41.25 15.60
C GLY A 57 -21.85 42.30 15.72
N THR A 58 -21.55 43.43 16.36
CA THR A 58 -22.37 44.65 16.28
C THR A 58 -22.30 45.19 14.85
N VAL A 59 -23.46 45.56 14.29
CA VAL A 59 -23.55 46.11 12.94
C VAL A 59 -24.39 47.36 12.99
N ALA A 60 -23.89 48.43 12.39
CA ALA A 60 -24.64 49.65 12.16
C ALA A 60 -26.02 49.36 11.54
N GLU A 61 -27.00 50.20 11.87
CA GLU A 61 -28.36 49.99 11.38
C GLU A 61 -28.54 50.46 9.94
N THR A 62 -27.74 51.45 9.54
CA THR A 62 -27.78 52.09 8.23
C THR A 62 -26.40 52.11 7.57
N TYR A 63 -26.38 52.09 6.24
CA TYR A 63 -25.15 52.20 5.45
C TYR A 63 -24.33 53.44 5.81
N GLN A 64 -24.99 54.57 6.11
CA GLN A 64 -24.33 55.81 6.52
C GLN A 64 -23.59 55.67 7.85
N GLN A 65 -24.21 55.03 8.85
CA GLN A 65 -23.54 54.72 10.12
C GLN A 65 -22.37 53.74 9.93
N TRP A 66 -22.52 52.75 9.04
CA TRP A 66 -21.42 51.83 8.71
C TRP A 66 -20.25 52.54 8.04
N LEU A 67 -20.54 53.51 7.15
CA LEU A 67 -19.53 54.31 6.48
C LEU A 67 -18.71 55.14 7.48
N GLN A 68 -19.38 55.76 8.46
CA GLN A 68 -18.75 56.51 9.55
C GLN A 68 -17.87 55.61 10.44
N GLN A 69 -18.37 54.45 10.89
CA GLN A 69 -17.59 53.49 11.68
C GLN A 69 -16.36 52.94 10.93
N ASN A 70 -16.46 52.83 9.60
CA ASN A 70 -15.37 52.34 8.78
C ASN A 70 -14.31 53.42 8.49
N GLU A 71 -14.64 54.72 8.60
CA GLU A 71 -13.66 55.81 8.51
C GLU A 71 -12.62 55.74 9.63
N HIS A 72 -13.01 55.49 10.87
CA HIS A 72 -12.06 55.37 11.99
C HIS A 72 -11.08 54.20 11.79
N SER A 73 -11.57 53.08 11.24
CA SER A 73 -10.71 51.96 10.83
C SER A 73 -9.74 52.37 9.71
N LYS A 74 -10.21 53.12 8.69
CA LYS A 74 -9.34 53.64 7.62
C LYS A 74 -8.26 54.57 8.16
N ARG A 75 -8.61 55.50 9.05
CA ARG A 75 -7.67 56.43 9.67
C ARG A 75 -6.59 55.70 10.47
N TRP A 76 -6.97 54.70 11.28
CA TRP A 76 -6.00 53.84 11.97
C TRP A 76 -5.09 53.07 11.01
N PHE A 77 -5.63 52.45 9.95
CA PHE A 77 -4.79 51.70 9.01
C PHE A 77 -3.87 52.60 8.19
N ALA A 78 -4.31 53.80 7.79
CA ALA A 78 -3.48 54.80 7.14
C ALA A 78 -2.34 55.26 8.06
N TRP A 79 -2.65 55.56 9.34
CA TRP A 79 -1.66 55.87 10.36
C TRP A 79 -0.64 54.73 10.54
N ARG A 80 -1.12 53.49 10.68
CA ARG A 80 -0.27 52.31 10.87
C ARG A 80 0.66 52.04 9.67
N GLN A 81 0.22 52.39 8.46
CA GLN A 81 1.06 52.29 7.25
C GLN A 81 2.12 53.40 7.20
N ALA A 82 1.79 54.61 7.66
CA ALA A 82 2.72 55.73 7.74
C ALA A 82 3.77 55.57 8.87
N CYS A 83 3.41 54.87 9.95
CA CYS A 83 4.28 54.62 11.11
C CYS A 83 4.73 53.14 11.19
N PRO A 84 5.84 52.75 10.55
CA PRO A 84 6.38 51.40 10.64
C PRO A 84 7.10 51.17 11.98
N GLY A 85 6.72 50.12 12.71
CA GLY A 85 7.33 49.76 14.01
C GLY A 85 6.62 48.58 14.67
N GLN A 86 7.07 48.15 15.86
CA GLN A 86 6.27 47.20 16.64
C GLN A 86 5.00 47.89 17.11
N LEU A 87 3.91 47.12 17.27
CA LEU A 87 2.61 47.70 17.65
C LEU A 87 2.71 48.52 18.95
N ARG A 88 3.58 48.15 19.90
CA ARG A 88 3.79 48.92 21.13
C ARG A 88 4.39 50.29 20.89
N ASP A 89 5.28 50.42 19.92
CA ASP A 89 5.95 51.69 19.62
C ASP A 89 4.99 52.62 18.87
N VAL A 90 4.19 52.05 17.97
CA VAL A 90 3.14 52.78 17.23
C VAL A 90 2.00 53.24 18.15
N LEU A 91 1.70 52.47 19.19
CA LEU A 91 0.67 52.80 20.19
C LEU A 91 1.19 53.65 21.35
N ALA A 92 2.51 53.81 21.51
CA ALA A 92 3.08 54.75 22.47
C ALA A 92 2.88 56.21 22.03
N ASP A 93 2.68 56.42 20.73
CA ASP A 93 2.27 57.71 20.18
C ASP A 93 0.81 58.03 20.60
N PRO A 94 0.53 59.21 21.20
CA PRO A 94 -0.81 59.58 21.64
C PRO A 94 -1.88 59.55 20.52
N GLU A 95 -1.51 59.92 19.30
CA GLU A 95 -2.40 59.92 18.14
C GLU A 95 -2.64 58.48 17.64
N GLY A 96 -1.58 57.66 17.65
CA GLY A 96 -1.69 56.22 17.39
C GLY A 96 -2.57 55.49 18.41
N TRP A 97 -2.41 55.77 19.70
CA TRP A 97 -3.25 55.23 20.78
C TRP A 97 -4.70 55.66 20.63
N HIS A 98 -4.95 56.95 20.36
CA HIS A 98 -6.30 57.49 20.20
C HIS A 98 -7.02 56.80 19.01
N LEU A 99 -6.37 56.68 17.86
CA LEU A 99 -6.94 56.02 16.68
C LEU A 99 -7.21 54.53 16.93
N PHE A 100 -6.30 53.83 17.62
CA PHE A 100 -6.47 52.41 17.95
C PHE A 100 -7.58 52.16 18.98
N SER A 101 -7.57 52.90 20.09
CA SER A 101 -8.56 52.76 21.17
C SER A 101 -9.96 53.13 20.68
N THR A 102 -10.10 54.20 19.90
CA THR A 102 -11.37 54.60 19.27
C THR A 102 -11.90 53.50 18.34
N MET A 103 -11.06 53.00 17.42
CA MET A 103 -11.44 51.91 16.51
C MET A 103 -11.85 50.65 17.28
N LYS A 104 -11.20 50.33 18.40
CA LYS A 104 -11.48 49.14 19.20
C LYS A 104 -12.76 49.25 20.02
N ARG A 105 -13.02 50.41 20.63
CA ARG A 105 -14.26 50.70 21.37
C ARG A 105 -15.49 50.70 20.46
N GLU A 106 -15.39 51.27 19.27
CA GLU A 106 -16.47 51.21 18.27
C GLU A 106 -16.79 49.78 17.82
N LYS A 107 -15.81 48.87 17.87
CA LYS A 107 -15.98 47.43 17.60
C LYS A 107 -16.46 46.64 18.83
N GLY A 108 -16.82 47.32 19.92
CA GLY A 108 -17.31 46.71 21.16
C GLY A 108 -16.23 46.00 21.98
N GLN A 109 -14.94 46.26 21.72
CA GLN A 109 -13.85 45.68 22.51
C GLN A 109 -13.53 46.62 23.69
N HIS A 110 -13.47 46.05 24.88
CA HIS A 110 -13.04 46.78 26.07
C HIS A 110 -11.54 47.08 25.96
N VAL A 111 -11.20 48.36 25.80
CA VAL A 111 -9.82 48.84 25.76
C VAL A 111 -9.66 49.90 26.85
N PRO A 112 -8.61 49.80 27.70
CA PRO A 112 -8.30 50.78 28.74
C PRO A 112 -8.25 52.23 28.23
N GLU A 113 -8.28 53.21 29.15
CA GLU A 113 -8.30 54.62 28.76
C GLU A 113 -6.95 55.10 28.25
N THR A 114 -5.89 54.58 28.85
CA THR A 114 -4.51 55.00 28.57
C THR A 114 -3.69 53.88 27.96
N TYR A 115 -2.66 54.28 27.20
CA TYR A 115 -1.69 53.33 26.65
C TYR A 115 -0.93 52.62 27.77
N GLU A 116 -0.66 53.30 28.89
CA GLU A 116 0.02 52.78 30.06
C GLU A 116 -0.76 51.63 30.70
N GLU A 117 -2.07 51.80 30.91
CA GLU A 117 -2.94 50.74 31.41
C GLU A 117 -2.99 49.54 30.46
N TRP A 118 -3.06 49.80 29.15
CA TRP A 118 -3.03 48.76 28.15
C TRP A 118 -1.68 48.03 28.12
N ARG A 119 -0.56 48.74 28.23
CA ARG A 119 0.78 48.16 28.27
C ARG A 119 0.97 47.25 29.48
N ASP A 120 0.37 47.62 30.60
CA ASP A 120 0.58 46.97 31.90
C ASP A 120 -0.43 45.84 32.20
N LEU A 121 -1.32 45.51 31.25
CA LEU A 121 -2.21 44.36 31.35
C LEU A 121 -1.41 43.06 31.62
N PRO A 122 -1.90 42.16 32.48
CA PRO A 122 -1.21 40.92 32.84
C PRO A 122 -0.78 40.08 31.61
N GLU A 123 -1.64 40.03 30.58
CA GLU A 123 -1.41 39.32 29.32
C GLU A 123 -0.13 39.78 28.61
N HIS A 124 0.22 41.07 28.73
CA HIS A 124 1.38 41.68 28.11
C HIS A 124 2.69 41.49 28.91
N LYS A 125 2.59 41.25 30.23
CA LYS A 125 3.72 40.86 31.09
C LYS A 125 4.15 39.41 30.85
N VAL A 126 3.19 38.50 30.61
CA VAL A 126 3.46 37.10 30.23
C VAL A 126 4.30 37.01 28.94
N VAL A 127 3.98 37.85 27.94
CA VAL A 127 4.72 37.90 26.67
C VAL A 127 6.19 38.34 26.89
N ALA A 128 6.45 39.27 27.80
CA ALA A 128 7.81 39.74 28.10
C ALA A 128 8.65 38.64 28.79
N SER A 129 8.08 37.95 29.79
CA SER A 129 8.76 36.83 30.46
C SER A 129 9.06 35.67 29.51
N ARG A 130 8.12 35.34 28.60
CA ARG A 130 8.34 34.32 27.56
C ARG A 130 9.44 34.72 26.57
N ARG A 131 9.56 36.00 26.22
CA ARG A 131 10.67 36.50 25.38
C ARG A 131 12.02 36.37 26.08
N LYS A 132 12.10 36.73 27.37
CA LYS A 132 13.33 36.56 28.19
C LYS A 132 13.75 35.09 28.26
N TRP A 133 12.84 34.20 28.63
CA TRP A 133 13.07 32.76 28.62
C TRP A 133 13.53 32.24 27.25
N SER A 134 12.86 32.65 26.16
CA SER A 134 13.21 32.21 24.81
C SER A 134 14.56 32.72 24.32
N SER A 135 14.98 33.91 24.75
CA SER A 135 16.32 34.44 24.47
C SER A 135 17.39 33.71 25.29
N TRP A 136 17.15 33.50 26.59
CA TRP A 136 18.05 32.74 27.45
C TRP A 136 18.25 31.31 26.94
N ARG A 137 17.17 30.65 26.51
CA ARG A 137 17.20 29.29 25.95
C ARG A 137 17.95 29.18 24.63
N ARG A 138 17.97 30.25 23.82
CA ARG A 138 18.78 30.30 22.60
C ARG A 138 20.27 30.46 22.90
N ALA A 139 20.62 31.17 23.98
CA ALA A 139 22.00 31.32 24.43
C ALA A 139 22.54 30.04 25.10
N HIS A 140 21.67 29.22 25.70
CA HIS A 140 22.03 27.98 26.40
C HIS A 140 21.40 26.76 25.72
N PRO A 141 21.95 26.28 24.58
CA PRO A 141 21.50 25.07 23.91
C PRO A 141 21.88 23.81 24.70
N GLY A 142 21.14 22.70 24.51
CA GLY A 142 21.36 21.44 25.22
C GLY A 142 20.09 20.87 25.86
N PRO A 143 20.13 19.70 26.51
CA PRO A 143 18.97 19.07 27.14
C PRO A 143 18.29 19.98 28.16
N LEU A 144 16.95 19.94 28.25
CA LEU A 144 16.20 20.90 29.06
C LEU A 144 16.55 20.76 30.55
N VAL A 145 16.66 19.53 31.07
CA VAL A 145 16.98 19.29 32.48
C VAL A 145 18.39 19.76 32.81
N ALA A 146 19.38 19.44 31.96
CA ALA A 146 20.77 19.86 32.18
C ALA A 146 20.94 21.39 32.14
N THR A 147 20.26 22.06 31.21
CA THR A 147 20.32 23.52 31.10
C THR A 147 19.60 24.22 32.25
N LEU A 148 18.52 23.65 32.78
CA LEU A 148 17.78 24.20 33.92
C LEU A 148 18.43 23.92 35.28
N ALA A 149 19.55 23.21 35.33
CA ALA A 149 20.37 23.13 36.55
C ALA A 149 21.02 24.49 36.89
N ASP A 150 21.11 25.40 35.90
CA ASP A 150 21.50 26.80 36.13
C ASP A 150 20.40 27.54 36.93
N PRO A 151 20.72 28.15 38.08
CA PRO A 151 19.78 28.93 38.88
C PRO A 151 19.05 30.04 38.11
N GLU A 152 19.72 30.70 37.16
CA GLU A 152 19.11 31.76 36.34
C GLU A 152 18.08 31.16 35.37
N GLY A 153 18.44 30.06 34.71
CA GLY A 153 17.57 29.32 33.81
C GLY A 153 16.33 28.76 34.53
N TRP A 154 16.53 28.19 35.71
CA TRP A 154 15.45 27.67 36.56
C TRP A 154 14.46 28.76 36.96
N ALA A 155 14.95 29.92 37.40
CA ALA A 155 14.12 31.05 37.78
C ALA A 155 13.25 31.55 36.60
N LEU A 156 13.85 31.69 35.40
CA LEU A 156 13.14 32.10 34.20
C LEU A 156 12.09 31.07 33.75
N TYR A 157 12.43 29.77 33.83
CA TYR A 157 11.51 28.70 33.49
C TYR A 157 10.31 28.65 34.45
N ARG A 158 10.57 28.73 35.76
CA ARG A 158 9.51 28.78 36.79
C ARG A 158 8.62 30.00 36.58
N GLN A 159 9.19 31.18 36.37
CA GLN A 159 8.43 32.40 36.13
C GLN A 159 7.48 32.26 34.93
N VAL A 160 7.92 31.66 33.82
CA VAL A 160 7.06 31.40 32.66
C VAL A 160 5.98 30.38 32.96
N LYS A 161 6.31 29.25 33.61
CA LYS A 161 5.34 28.18 33.90
C LYS A 161 4.28 28.60 34.91
N VAL A 162 4.66 29.33 35.96
CA VAL A 162 3.73 29.92 36.93
C VAL A 162 2.83 30.94 36.23
N SER A 163 3.37 31.76 35.32
CA SER A 163 2.56 32.70 34.54
C SER A 163 1.60 32.03 33.55
N ASP A 164 1.90 30.79 33.14
CA ASP A 164 1.03 29.95 32.32
C ASP A 164 -0.03 29.19 33.16
N GLY A 165 -0.11 29.44 34.47
CA GLY A 165 -1.01 28.78 35.40
C GLY A 165 -0.61 27.34 35.74
N LYS A 166 0.66 26.97 35.57
CA LYS A 166 1.17 25.63 35.91
C LYS A 166 1.88 25.63 37.25
N GLU A 167 1.56 24.65 38.08
CA GLU A 167 2.27 24.39 39.32
C GLU A 167 3.65 23.82 39.01
N VAL A 168 4.69 24.50 39.47
CA VAL A 168 6.10 24.07 39.35
C VAL A 168 6.73 24.18 40.74
N PRO A 169 7.46 23.14 41.21
CA PRO A 169 8.16 23.17 42.49
C PRO A 169 9.08 24.39 42.64
N GLU A 170 9.39 24.78 43.88
CA GLU A 170 10.30 25.91 44.11
C GLU A 170 11.75 25.54 43.80
N LYS A 171 12.13 24.31 44.11
CA LYS A 171 13.47 23.77 43.95
C LYS A 171 13.60 23.00 42.64
N TYR A 172 14.71 23.21 41.95
CA TYR A 172 15.03 22.48 40.72
C TYR A 172 15.13 20.97 40.98
N GLU A 173 15.68 20.57 42.13
CA GLU A 173 15.91 19.18 42.49
C GLU A 173 14.60 18.39 42.58
N GLU A 174 13.55 19.00 43.14
CA GLU A 174 12.21 18.41 43.25
C GLU A 174 11.55 18.26 41.88
N TRP A 175 11.76 19.23 40.99
CA TRP A 175 11.28 19.16 39.62
C TRP A 175 12.03 18.12 38.78
N ALA A 176 13.35 18.07 38.90
CA ALA A 176 14.21 17.12 38.18
C ALA A 176 14.00 15.67 38.67
N ALA A 177 13.65 15.47 39.95
CA ALA A 177 13.33 14.16 40.51
C ALA A 177 11.97 13.62 40.05
N HIS A 178 11.08 14.47 39.50
CA HIS A 178 9.74 14.06 39.10
C HIS A 178 9.78 12.97 38.01
N PRO A 179 9.01 11.86 38.12
CA PRO A 179 9.11 10.72 37.20
C PRO A 179 8.95 11.07 35.71
N THR A 180 8.04 12.00 35.39
CA THR A 180 7.84 12.45 34.00
C THR A 180 9.01 13.25 33.45
N VAL A 181 9.69 14.03 34.30
CA VAL A 181 10.86 14.84 33.93
C VAL A 181 12.08 13.93 33.75
N ARG A 182 12.28 12.95 34.65
CA ARG A 182 13.32 11.92 34.51
C ARG A 182 13.18 11.11 33.22
N LYS A 183 11.95 10.72 32.87
CA LYS A 183 11.65 10.02 31.61
C LYS A 183 11.97 10.87 30.39
N GLN A 184 11.60 12.14 30.41
CA GLN A 184 11.91 13.06 29.33
C GLN A 184 13.42 13.28 29.19
N ALA A 185 14.15 13.45 30.30
CA ALA A 185 15.60 13.60 30.32
C ALA A 185 16.31 12.37 29.74
N ALA A 186 15.90 11.16 30.16
CA ALA A 186 16.47 9.92 29.64
C ALA A 186 16.21 9.74 28.14
N MET A 187 15.03 10.16 27.66
CA MET A 187 14.69 10.12 26.23
C MET A 187 15.48 11.14 25.41
N GLU A 188 15.68 12.36 25.92
CA GLU A 188 16.51 13.40 25.29
C GLU A 188 17.98 12.96 25.23
N ALA A 189 18.54 12.45 26.32
CA ALA A 189 19.91 11.95 26.38
C ALA A 189 20.16 10.80 25.39
N TRP A 190 19.25 9.81 25.34
CA TRP A 190 19.33 8.74 24.35
C TRP A 190 19.20 9.24 22.91
N THR A 191 18.32 10.21 22.66
CA THR A 191 18.11 10.77 21.31
C THR A 191 19.34 11.55 20.85
N GLN A 192 19.96 12.33 21.73
CA GLN A 192 21.19 13.06 21.45
C GLN A 192 22.34 12.08 21.16
N TRP A 193 22.54 11.07 22.01
CA TRP A 193 23.53 10.02 21.78
C TRP A 193 23.35 9.34 20.41
N ARG A 194 22.10 9.07 20.01
CA ARG A 194 21.76 8.49 18.70
C ARG A 194 22.02 9.41 17.51
N HIS A 195 22.07 10.72 17.71
CA HIS A 195 22.46 11.67 16.68
C HIS A 195 23.99 11.76 16.54
N GLU A 196 24.72 11.74 17.66
CA GLU A 196 26.18 11.76 17.69
C GLU A 196 26.80 10.43 17.21
N HIS A 197 26.09 9.31 17.44
CA HIS A 197 26.52 7.96 17.06
C HIS A 197 25.54 7.34 16.05
N PRO A 198 25.58 7.76 14.76
CA PRO A 198 24.69 7.26 13.73
C PRO A 198 25.03 5.81 13.34
N GLY A 199 24.03 4.94 13.29
CA GLY A 199 24.24 3.55 12.90
C GLY A 199 23.11 2.62 13.30
N GLN A 200 23.30 1.33 12.99
CA GLN A 200 22.39 0.28 13.43
C GLN A 200 22.36 0.21 14.96
N LEU A 201 21.18 0.03 15.54
CA LEU A 201 20.98 0.02 16.99
C LEU A 201 21.90 -0.98 17.70
N ALA A 202 22.14 -2.14 17.12
CA ALA A 202 23.02 -3.16 17.70
C ALA A 202 24.49 -2.72 17.84
N LYS A 203 24.97 -1.82 16.97
CA LYS A 203 26.33 -1.24 17.06
C LYS A 203 26.40 -0.10 18.07
N VAL A 204 25.33 0.70 18.18
CA VAL A 204 25.24 1.78 19.16
C VAL A 204 25.07 1.25 20.58
N LEU A 205 24.37 0.12 20.74
CA LEU A 205 24.25 -0.57 22.02
C LEU A 205 25.48 -1.47 22.33
N ALA A 206 26.40 -1.64 21.37
CA ALA A 206 27.71 -2.28 21.61
C ALA A 206 28.68 -1.36 22.35
N ASP A 207 28.27 -0.12 22.59
CA ASP A 207 28.97 0.82 23.43
C ASP A 207 28.35 0.75 24.84
N PRO A 208 29.14 0.56 25.91
CA PRO A 208 28.64 0.55 27.29
C PRO A 208 27.82 1.79 27.64
N ASP A 209 28.23 2.96 27.17
CA ASP A 209 27.58 4.24 27.47
C ASP A 209 26.26 4.37 26.72
N GLY A 210 26.23 3.95 25.45
CA GLY A 210 25.01 3.84 24.67
C GLY A 210 24.00 2.86 25.26
N TRP A 211 24.47 1.72 25.76
CA TRP A 211 23.61 0.74 26.42
C TRP A 211 23.04 1.25 27.73
N ALA A 212 23.84 1.95 28.54
CA ALA A 212 23.39 2.54 29.80
C ALA A 212 22.29 3.60 29.59
N LEU A 213 22.46 4.48 28.59
CA LEU A 213 21.45 5.47 28.21
C LEU A 213 20.16 4.82 27.70
N TYR A 214 20.27 3.76 26.89
CA TYR A 214 19.13 3.00 26.42
C TYR A 214 18.40 2.31 27.58
N LYS A 215 19.14 1.71 28.52
CA LYS A 215 18.58 1.06 29.71
C LYS A 215 17.83 2.06 30.57
N ALA A 216 18.43 3.21 30.89
CA ALA A 216 17.78 4.28 31.65
C ALA A 216 16.48 4.78 30.97
N MET A 217 16.49 4.95 29.65
CA MET A 217 15.29 5.34 28.89
C MET A 217 14.17 4.28 29.00
N VAL A 218 14.50 3.00 28.89
CA VAL A 218 13.52 1.90 28.94
C VAL A 218 12.98 1.68 30.36
N GLU A 219 13.84 1.74 31.37
CA GLU A 219 13.47 1.59 32.77
C GLU A 219 12.61 2.76 33.26
N CYS A 220 12.86 3.99 32.79
CA CYS A 220 11.96 5.14 33.05
C CYS A 220 10.60 5.04 32.32
N ALA A 221 10.39 4.02 31.48
CA ALA A 221 9.12 3.72 30.82
C ALA A 221 8.42 2.49 31.43
N ASP A 222 8.76 2.12 32.67
CA ASP A 222 8.25 0.98 33.44
C ASP A 222 8.48 -0.38 32.76
N LYS A 223 9.50 -0.47 31.91
CA LYS A 223 9.92 -1.72 31.27
C LYS A 223 11.22 -2.17 31.88
N ARG A 224 11.22 -3.37 32.46
CA ARG A 224 12.43 -3.94 33.07
C ARG A 224 13.35 -4.52 32.00
N ILE A 225 14.62 -4.13 32.01
CA ILE A 225 15.69 -4.80 31.26
C ILE A 225 16.51 -5.58 32.28
N GLU A 226 16.25 -6.87 32.41
CA GLU A 226 16.84 -7.74 33.43
C GLU A 226 18.28 -8.20 33.12
N ALA A 227 18.92 -7.69 32.07
CA ALA A 227 20.28 -8.07 31.69
C ALA A 227 21.30 -7.01 32.10
N THR A 228 22.48 -7.43 32.56
CA THR A 228 23.69 -6.60 32.61
C THR A 228 24.25 -6.37 31.19
N TYR A 229 25.14 -5.39 31.01
CA TYR A 229 25.76 -5.12 29.71
C TYR A 229 26.47 -6.37 29.13
N GLN A 230 27.16 -7.12 30.00
CA GLN A 230 27.86 -8.35 29.64
C GLN A 230 26.89 -9.47 29.22
N GLU A 231 25.78 -9.64 29.92
CA GLU A 231 24.74 -10.61 29.56
C GLU A 231 24.03 -10.24 28.24
N TRP A 232 23.81 -8.94 28.00
CA TRP A 232 23.26 -8.46 26.74
C TRP A 232 24.22 -8.72 25.57
N MET A 233 25.52 -8.46 25.76
CA MET A 233 26.58 -8.76 24.79
C MET A 233 26.62 -10.27 24.48
N ALA A 234 26.63 -11.12 25.50
CA ALA A 234 26.60 -12.58 25.33
C ALA A 234 25.34 -13.08 24.59
N LYS A 235 24.18 -12.46 24.85
CA LYS A 235 22.92 -12.76 24.14
C LYS A 235 22.91 -12.28 22.69
N ARG A 236 23.59 -11.17 22.39
CA ARG A 236 23.79 -10.67 21.03
C ARG A 236 24.76 -11.57 20.25
N ASP A 237 25.85 -11.96 20.87
CA ASP A 237 26.94 -12.71 20.25
C ASP A 237 26.66 -14.23 20.19
N SER A 238 25.58 -14.71 20.82
CA SER A 238 25.01 -16.05 20.61
C SER A 238 24.01 -16.14 19.45
N ALA A 239 23.68 -15.01 18.79
CA ALA A 239 22.88 -14.97 17.55
C ALA A 239 23.56 -15.30 16.17
N PRO A 240 24.87 -15.62 16.03
CA PRO A 240 25.52 -15.83 14.72
C PRO A 240 24.93 -16.96 13.87
N THR A 241 24.16 -17.88 14.45
CA THR A 241 23.53 -19.01 13.75
C THR A 241 22.10 -18.73 13.26
N SER A 242 21.58 -17.52 13.44
CA SER A 242 20.24 -17.19 12.94
C SER A 242 20.25 -16.96 11.42
N TRP A 243 19.32 -17.63 10.72
CA TRP A 243 19.06 -17.43 9.29
C TRP A 243 19.02 -15.95 8.85
N ALA A 244 18.53 -15.07 9.72
CA ALA A 244 18.43 -13.63 9.45
C ALA A 244 19.78 -12.90 9.40
N VAL A 245 20.82 -13.40 10.09
CA VAL A 245 22.19 -12.86 10.01
C VAL A 245 22.88 -13.42 8.78
N TRP A 246 22.78 -14.73 8.57
CA TRP A 246 23.40 -15.42 7.45
C TRP A 246 22.88 -14.90 6.09
N SER A 247 21.57 -14.76 5.92
CA SER A 247 20.94 -14.20 4.70
C SER A 247 21.23 -12.70 4.45
N ARG A 248 21.66 -11.94 5.46
CA ARG A 248 22.07 -10.53 5.26
C ARG A 248 23.50 -10.41 4.74
N ALA A 249 24.39 -11.29 5.19
CA ALA A 249 25.77 -11.36 4.74
C ALA A 249 25.85 -11.96 3.32
N HIS A 250 25.00 -12.94 3.02
CA HIS A 250 24.96 -13.62 1.73
C HIS A 250 23.72 -13.19 0.95
N ARG A 251 23.84 -12.08 0.20
CA ARG A 251 22.76 -11.55 -0.62
C ARG A 251 22.70 -12.28 -1.96
N GLY A 252 21.54 -12.83 -2.28
CA GLY A 252 21.32 -13.48 -3.57
C GLY A 252 19.99 -14.20 -3.65
N PRO A 253 19.70 -14.87 -4.78
CA PRO A 253 18.59 -15.80 -4.91
C PRO A 253 18.67 -16.87 -3.83
N LEU A 254 17.53 -17.21 -3.22
CA LEU A 254 17.48 -18.12 -2.06
C LEU A 254 18.14 -19.47 -2.35
N ASN A 255 17.96 -20.01 -3.56
CA ASN A 255 18.58 -21.27 -3.98
C ASN A 255 20.12 -21.20 -4.02
N GLU A 256 20.70 -20.10 -4.50
CA GLU A 256 22.17 -19.93 -4.53
C GLU A 256 22.74 -19.75 -3.13
N VAL A 257 22.00 -19.04 -2.30
CA VAL A 257 22.29 -18.75 -0.90
C VAL A 257 22.18 -20.05 -0.08
N LEU A 258 21.23 -20.94 -0.36
CA LEU A 258 21.09 -22.21 0.37
C LEU A 258 22.01 -23.35 -0.09
N LYS A 259 22.84 -23.16 -1.13
CA LYS A 259 23.88 -24.13 -1.50
C LYS A 259 24.96 -24.26 -0.43
N ASP A 260 25.20 -23.19 0.33
CA ASP A 260 26.14 -23.22 1.45
C ASP A 260 25.58 -24.13 2.58
N PRO A 261 26.32 -25.17 3.01
CA PRO A 261 25.89 -26.07 4.09
C PRO A 261 25.54 -25.34 5.40
N VAL A 262 26.23 -24.24 5.71
CA VAL A 262 25.99 -23.40 6.88
C VAL A 262 24.68 -22.62 6.72
N GLY A 263 24.44 -22.10 5.51
CA GLY A 263 23.19 -21.43 5.14
C GLY A 263 21.99 -22.39 5.20
N TRP A 264 22.15 -23.62 4.68
CA TRP A 264 21.15 -24.68 4.74
C TRP A 264 20.83 -25.09 6.17
N ALA A 265 21.83 -25.30 7.02
CA ALA A 265 21.63 -25.64 8.43
C ALA A 265 20.88 -24.54 9.19
N ALA A 266 21.26 -23.27 8.99
CA ALA A 266 20.58 -22.12 9.58
C ALA A 266 19.12 -21.99 9.09
N PHE A 267 18.87 -22.28 7.82
CA PHE A 267 17.53 -22.27 7.21
C PHE A 267 16.64 -23.39 7.73
N LYS A 268 17.17 -24.61 7.87
CA LYS A 268 16.46 -25.74 8.49
C LYS A 268 16.09 -25.43 9.94
N ALA A 269 17.05 -24.94 10.73
CA ALA A 269 16.79 -24.56 12.13
C ALA A 269 15.73 -23.45 12.24
N PHE A 270 15.73 -22.48 11.32
CA PHE A 270 14.74 -21.41 11.29
C PHE A 270 13.32 -21.90 10.94
N ASN A 271 13.20 -22.82 9.98
CA ASN A 271 11.89 -23.36 9.57
C ASN A 271 11.36 -24.40 10.55
N ALA A 272 12.23 -25.19 11.18
CA ALA A 272 11.87 -26.10 12.26
C ALA A 272 11.23 -25.36 13.44
N LYS A 273 11.76 -24.19 13.83
CA LYS A 273 11.15 -23.31 14.86
C LYS A 273 9.76 -22.79 14.49
N LYS A 274 9.39 -22.83 13.21
CA LYS A 274 8.07 -22.43 12.69
C LYS A 274 7.14 -23.63 12.44
N GLY A 275 7.56 -24.84 12.79
CA GLY A 275 6.81 -26.06 12.51
C GLY A 275 6.75 -26.45 11.03
N ILE A 276 7.67 -25.94 10.21
CA ILE A 276 7.75 -26.27 8.78
C ILE A 276 8.82 -27.35 8.59
N THR A 277 8.40 -28.51 8.09
CA THR A 277 9.30 -29.63 7.77
C THR A 277 9.92 -29.42 6.39
N LEU A 278 11.25 -29.41 6.33
CA LEU A 278 12.02 -29.36 5.08
C LEU A 278 12.73 -30.71 4.85
N PRO A 279 13.08 -31.06 3.60
CA PRO A 279 13.94 -32.21 3.30
C PRO A 279 15.28 -32.17 4.03
N GLN A 280 15.98 -33.31 4.13
CA GLN A 280 17.21 -33.36 4.91
C GLN A 280 18.36 -32.63 4.22
N THR A 281 18.42 -32.75 2.90
CA THR A 281 19.48 -32.20 2.05
C THR A 281 18.96 -31.04 1.19
N TYR A 282 19.87 -30.15 0.79
CA TYR A 282 19.55 -29.06 -0.12
C TYR A 282 19.17 -29.61 -1.50
N GLU A 283 19.82 -30.71 -1.90
CA GLU A 283 19.60 -31.41 -3.16
C GLU A 283 18.17 -31.94 -3.26
N GLU A 284 17.62 -32.53 -2.21
CA GLU A 284 16.21 -32.94 -2.18
C GLU A 284 15.27 -31.73 -2.23
N TRP A 285 15.62 -30.66 -1.53
CA TRP A 285 14.81 -29.44 -1.47
C TRP A 285 14.74 -28.72 -2.82
N VAL A 286 15.86 -28.63 -3.55
CA VAL A 286 15.90 -27.94 -4.86
C VAL A 286 15.15 -28.72 -5.93
N GLN A 287 14.99 -30.03 -5.78
CA GLN A 287 14.21 -30.88 -6.70
C GLN A 287 12.70 -30.81 -6.46
N LEU A 288 12.25 -30.17 -5.38
CA LEU A 288 10.82 -29.99 -5.15
C LEU A 288 10.17 -29.21 -6.31
N PRO A 289 8.98 -29.62 -6.79
CA PRO A 289 8.31 -28.97 -7.93
C PRO A 289 8.13 -27.45 -7.76
N GLU A 290 7.86 -27.00 -6.52
CA GLU A 290 7.72 -25.58 -6.19
C GLU A 290 9.04 -24.80 -6.36
N GLN A 291 10.17 -25.41 -6.01
CA GLN A 291 11.49 -24.81 -6.18
C GLN A 291 11.91 -24.82 -7.65
N GLN A 292 11.65 -25.91 -8.37
CA GLN A 292 11.89 -25.99 -9.81
C GLN A 292 11.11 -24.92 -10.60
N LYS A 293 9.86 -24.65 -10.21
CA LYS A 293 9.05 -23.54 -10.75
C LYS A 293 9.66 -22.17 -10.45
N GLY A 294 10.13 -21.96 -9.21
CA GLY A 294 10.80 -20.73 -8.79
C GLY A 294 12.09 -20.48 -9.58
N ILE A 295 12.91 -21.50 -9.76
CA ILE A 295 14.18 -21.44 -10.51
C ILE A 295 13.95 -21.11 -11.98
N ALA A 296 13.01 -21.79 -12.64
CA ALA A 296 12.69 -21.52 -14.05
C ALA A 296 12.17 -20.09 -14.26
N SER A 297 11.30 -19.62 -13.35
CA SER A 297 10.79 -18.24 -13.37
C SER A 297 11.91 -17.22 -13.17
N PHE A 298 12.83 -17.49 -12.25
CA PHE A 298 13.96 -16.61 -11.99
C PHE A 298 14.90 -16.54 -13.20
N ARG A 299 15.29 -17.67 -13.79
CA ARG A 299 16.15 -17.74 -14.98
C ARG A 299 15.58 -16.96 -16.15
N TRP A 300 14.29 -17.17 -16.48
CA TRP A 300 13.59 -16.38 -17.49
C TRP A 300 13.59 -14.87 -17.15
N SER A 301 13.28 -14.51 -15.91
CA SER A 301 13.21 -13.10 -15.49
C SER A 301 14.57 -12.39 -15.56
N SER A 302 15.66 -13.10 -15.26
CA SER A 302 17.03 -12.59 -15.33
C SER A 302 17.46 -12.42 -16.79
N TRP A 303 17.19 -13.42 -17.64
CA TRP A 303 17.39 -13.33 -19.08
C TRP A 303 16.65 -12.13 -19.69
N ARG A 304 15.39 -11.97 -19.32
CA ARG A 304 14.53 -10.86 -19.79
C ARG A 304 15.02 -9.48 -19.32
N LYS A 305 15.70 -9.38 -18.17
CA LYS A 305 16.30 -8.12 -17.71
C LYS A 305 17.56 -7.76 -18.50
N ALA A 306 18.35 -8.76 -18.86
CA ALA A 306 19.54 -8.58 -19.70
C ALA A 306 19.14 -8.20 -21.14
N HIS A 307 18.11 -8.86 -21.69
CA HIS A 307 17.64 -8.66 -23.06
C HIS A 307 16.40 -7.76 -23.12
N LYS A 308 16.64 -6.48 -23.43
CA LYS A 308 15.60 -5.44 -23.55
C LYS A 308 15.04 -5.40 -24.96
N GLY A 309 13.73 -5.21 -25.09
CA GLY A 309 13.03 -5.13 -26.39
C GLY A 309 11.60 -5.66 -26.30
N PRO A 310 10.80 -5.58 -27.38
CA PRO A 310 9.53 -6.29 -27.50
C PRO A 310 9.67 -7.78 -27.16
N LEU A 311 8.64 -8.38 -26.53
CA LEU A 311 8.71 -9.78 -26.10
C LEU A 311 8.95 -10.75 -27.26
N ALA A 312 8.40 -10.45 -28.44
CA ALA A 312 8.62 -11.26 -29.64
C ALA A 312 10.11 -11.30 -30.03
N GLU A 313 10.77 -10.14 -30.11
CA GLU A 313 12.19 -10.06 -30.45
C GLU A 313 13.09 -10.76 -29.43
N VAL A 314 12.73 -10.72 -28.14
CA VAL A 314 13.49 -11.40 -27.08
C VAL A 314 13.27 -12.91 -27.05
N LEU A 315 12.14 -13.38 -27.57
CA LEU A 315 11.83 -14.80 -27.72
C LEU A 315 12.22 -15.37 -29.08
N ALA A 316 12.65 -14.54 -30.03
CA ALA A 316 13.26 -14.99 -31.27
C ALA A 316 14.63 -15.64 -31.02
N ASP A 317 15.28 -15.29 -29.91
CA ASP A 317 16.48 -15.95 -29.42
C ASP A 317 16.14 -17.38 -28.92
N PRO A 318 16.79 -18.43 -29.43
CA PRO A 318 16.56 -19.81 -29.01
C PRO A 318 16.73 -20.06 -27.51
N GLU A 319 17.68 -19.38 -26.86
CA GLU A 319 17.91 -19.48 -25.42
C GLU A 319 16.77 -18.81 -24.63
N GLY A 320 16.34 -17.63 -25.10
CA GLY A 320 15.18 -16.93 -24.55
C GLY A 320 13.88 -17.74 -24.67
N TRP A 321 13.66 -18.36 -25.82
CA TRP A 321 12.52 -19.26 -26.06
C TRP A 321 12.53 -20.46 -25.12
N THR A 322 13.66 -21.14 -25.00
CA THR A 322 13.81 -22.33 -24.14
C THR A 322 13.53 -22.00 -22.67
N LEU A 323 14.06 -20.88 -22.17
CA LEU A 323 13.81 -20.42 -20.80
C LEU A 323 12.33 -20.06 -20.56
N TYR A 324 11.67 -19.49 -21.57
CA TYR A 324 10.26 -19.14 -21.50
C TYR A 324 9.35 -20.38 -21.50
N VAL A 325 9.62 -21.36 -22.37
CA VAL A 325 8.91 -22.65 -22.40
C VAL A 325 9.10 -23.40 -21.08
N ALA A 326 10.33 -23.49 -20.57
CA ALA A 326 10.63 -24.15 -19.30
C ALA A 326 9.90 -23.49 -18.10
N MET A 327 9.75 -22.16 -18.12
CA MET A 327 8.93 -21.45 -17.13
C MET A 327 7.45 -21.81 -17.25
N LEU A 328 6.90 -21.88 -18.47
CA LEU A 328 5.49 -22.22 -18.69
C LEU A 328 5.17 -23.66 -18.29
N GLU A 329 6.04 -24.60 -18.66
CA GLU A 329 5.91 -26.02 -18.39
C GLU A 329 5.91 -26.29 -16.89
N LYS A 330 6.94 -25.81 -16.19
CA LYS A 330 7.04 -25.91 -14.72
C LYS A 330 6.01 -25.03 -13.99
N GLY A 331 5.43 -24.06 -14.68
CA GLY A 331 4.38 -23.18 -14.17
C GLY A 331 2.99 -23.84 -14.08
N GLY A 332 2.79 -24.96 -14.78
CA GLY A 332 1.50 -25.65 -14.90
C GLY A 332 0.56 -25.03 -15.94
N HIS A 333 1.11 -24.40 -16.98
CA HIS A 333 0.29 -23.86 -18.08
C HIS A 333 -0.21 -24.97 -18.99
N ALA A 334 -1.54 -25.08 -19.15
CA ALA A 334 -2.20 -26.19 -19.84
C ALA A 334 -1.99 -26.23 -21.38
N ARG A 335 -1.43 -25.17 -21.98
CA ARG A 335 -1.06 -25.13 -23.39
C ARG A 335 0.33 -24.53 -23.52
N LEU A 336 1.27 -25.37 -23.91
CA LEU A 336 2.60 -24.96 -24.36
C LEU A 336 2.54 -24.82 -25.88
N PRO A 337 2.96 -23.68 -26.45
CA PRO A 337 3.14 -23.57 -27.89
C PRO A 337 4.18 -24.58 -28.36
N ALA A 338 3.94 -25.28 -29.48
CA ALA A 338 4.86 -26.27 -30.01
C ALA A 338 6.11 -25.62 -30.62
N SER A 339 6.01 -24.38 -31.08
CA SER A 339 7.14 -23.61 -31.61
C SER A 339 7.01 -22.10 -31.31
N TYR A 340 8.12 -21.39 -31.49
CA TYR A 340 8.14 -19.92 -31.42
C TYR A 340 7.22 -19.31 -32.49
N GLU A 341 7.14 -19.91 -33.68
CA GLU A 341 6.31 -19.43 -34.80
C GLU A 341 4.82 -19.50 -34.46
N GLU A 342 4.34 -20.62 -33.91
CA GLU A 342 2.95 -20.78 -33.45
C GLU A 342 2.61 -19.78 -32.33
N TRP A 343 3.55 -19.56 -31.41
CA TRP A 343 3.40 -18.55 -30.36
C TRP A 343 3.36 -17.14 -30.93
N LEU A 344 4.22 -16.83 -31.91
CA LEU A 344 4.33 -15.51 -32.51
C LEU A 344 3.07 -15.14 -33.30
N GLU A 345 2.50 -16.08 -34.04
CA GLU A 345 1.22 -15.91 -34.73
C GLU A 345 0.08 -15.66 -33.74
N SER A 346 -0.01 -16.48 -32.69
CA SER A 346 -0.99 -16.31 -31.60
C SER A 346 -0.83 -14.96 -30.87
N TYR A 347 0.42 -14.54 -30.65
CA TYR A 347 0.77 -13.29 -29.98
C TYR A 347 0.45 -12.07 -30.86
N ARG A 348 0.73 -12.11 -32.16
CA ARG A 348 0.39 -11.05 -33.13
C ARG A 348 -1.13 -10.92 -33.30
N ALA A 349 -1.86 -12.03 -33.40
CA ALA A 349 -3.32 -12.04 -33.42
C ALA A 349 -3.96 -11.50 -32.11
N GLY A 350 -3.21 -11.46 -31.01
CA GLY A 350 -3.63 -10.88 -29.72
C GLY A 350 -3.47 -9.38 -29.59
N LYS A 351 -2.61 -8.76 -30.40
CA LYS A 351 -2.32 -7.33 -30.33
C LYS A 351 -2.76 -6.53 -31.56
N SER A 352 -3.26 -7.21 -32.60
CA SER A 352 -3.82 -6.55 -33.76
C SER A 352 -5.07 -5.72 -33.40
N PRO A 353 -5.24 -4.51 -33.98
CA PRO A 353 -6.51 -3.76 -33.94
C PRO A 353 -7.70 -4.57 -34.47
N ALA A 354 -7.44 -5.56 -35.34
CA ALA A 354 -8.43 -6.49 -35.87
C ALA A 354 -8.74 -7.68 -34.93
N SER A 355 -8.22 -7.68 -33.70
CA SER A 355 -8.53 -8.75 -32.74
C SER A 355 -9.97 -8.62 -32.23
N SER A 356 -10.66 -9.76 -32.08
CA SER A 356 -12.05 -9.83 -31.57
C SER A 356 -12.24 -9.06 -30.25
N SER A 357 -11.23 -9.06 -29.37
CA SER A 357 -11.23 -8.30 -28.12
C SER A 357 -11.17 -6.78 -28.30
N ALA A 358 -10.42 -6.30 -29.29
CA ALA A 358 -10.34 -4.86 -29.59
C ALA A 358 -11.63 -4.39 -30.28
N GLN A 359 -12.11 -5.17 -31.24
CA GLN A 359 -13.37 -4.93 -31.95
C GLN A 359 -14.57 -4.93 -30.99
N TRP A 360 -14.68 -5.90 -30.08
CA TRP A 360 -15.72 -5.90 -29.03
C TRP A 360 -15.66 -4.67 -28.13
N ARG A 361 -14.47 -4.25 -27.67
CA ARG A 361 -14.33 -3.05 -26.83
C ARG A 361 -14.69 -1.78 -27.57
N GLN A 362 -14.40 -1.71 -28.87
CA GLN A 362 -14.79 -0.58 -29.71
C GLN A 362 -16.30 -0.56 -29.92
N TRP A 363 -16.91 -1.71 -30.24
CA TRP A 363 -18.35 -1.89 -30.35
C TRP A 363 -19.08 -1.47 -29.07
N ARG A 364 -18.61 -1.95 -27.91
CA ARG A 364 -19.19 -1.62 -26.59
C ARG A 364 -19.06 -0.14 -26.22
N LYS A 365 -18.04 0.56 -26.73
CA LYS A 365 -17.91 2.01 -26.55
C LYS A 365 -18.87 2.80 -27.44
N ALA A 366 -19.22 2.25 -28.61
CA ALA A 366 -20.15 2.89 -29.55
C ALA A 366 -21.62 2.67 -29.17
N HIS A 367 -21.93 1.61 -28.40
CA HIS A 367 -23.29 1.24 -28.01
C HIS A 367 -23.47 1.28 -26.49
N GLU A 368 -24.10 2.35 -26.00
CA GLU A 368 -24.48 2.53 -24.59
C GLU A 368 -25.76 1.75 -24.24
N GLY A 369 -25.88 1.26 -23.00
CA GLY A 369 -27.06 0.51 -22.52
C GLY A 369 -26.72 -0.80 -21.78
N PRO A 370 -27.73 -1.52 -21.27
CA PRO A 370 -27.58 -2.85 -20.68
C PRO A 370 -26.86 -3.83 -21.62
N LEU A 371 -26.13 -4.79 -21.05
CA LEU A 371 -25.37 -5.73 -21.86
C LEU A 371 -26.29 -6.60 -22.72
N GLU A 372 -27.46 -6.98 -22.20
CA GLU A 372 -28.44 -7.79 -22.92
C GLU A 372 -28.94 -7.11 -24.20
N ASP A 373 -29.11 -5.78 -24.18
CA ASP A 373 -29.59 -5.01 -25.33
C ASP A 373 -28.51 -4.86 -26.41
N VAL A 374 -27.25 -4.64 -25.99
CA VAL A 374 -26.12 -4.57 -26.92
C VAL A 374 -25.78 -5.93 -27.54
N LEU A 375 -26.07 -7.02 -26.82
CA LEU A 375 -25.86 -8.39 -27.31
C LEU A 375 -27.05 -8.93 -28.11
N ARG A 376 -28.22 -8.27 -28.09
CA ARG A 376 -29.35 -8.62 -28.97
C ARG A 376 -29.03 -8.33 -30.43
N ASP A 377 -28.13 -7.38 -30.68
CA ASP A 377 -27.59 -7.11 -32.01
C ASP A 377 -26.73 -8.30 -32.50
N PRO A 378 -26.99 -8.87 -33.69
CA PRO A 378 -26.22 -9.99 -34.23
C PRO A 378 -24.71 -9.73 -34.37
N GLU A 379 -24.32 -8.50 -34.71
CA GLU A 379 -22.92 -8.10 -34.83
C GLU A 379 -22.28 -7.92 -33.44
N GLY A 380 -23.02 -7.33 -32.50
CA GLY A 380 -22.64 -7.26 -31.09
C GLY A 380 -22.41 -8.64 -30.47
N TRP A 381 -23.31 -9.59 -30.71
CA TRP A 381 -23.18 -10.99 -30.28
C TRP A 381 -21.95 -11.66 -30.89
N LYS A 382 -21.76 -11.53 -32.20
CA LYS A 382 -20.61 -12.13 -32.92
C LYS A 382 -19.28 -11.67 -32.33
N LEU A 383 -19.14 -10.36 -32.09
CA LEU A 383 -17.92 -9.78 -31.50
C LEU A 383 -17.72 -10.23 -30.04
N TYR A 384 -18.80 -10.30 -29.26
CA TYR A 384 -18.75 -10.75 -27.87
C TYR A 384 -18.42 -12.25 -27.75
N ALA A 385 -19.07 -13.10 -28.54
CA ALA A 385 -18.81 -14.54 -28.58
C ALA A 385 -17.36 -14.82 -28.97
N ALA A 386 -16.86 -14.14 -30.02
CA ALA A 386 -15.46 -14.24 -30.44
C ALA A 386 -14.47 -13.68 -29.39
N HIS A 387 -14.89 -12.71 -28.57
CA HIS A 387 -14.09 -12.22 -27.45
C HIS A 387 -14.05 -13.24 -26.29
N MET A 388 -15.19 -13.85 -25.96
CA MET A 388 -15.33 -14.75 -24.81
C MET A 388 -14.74 -16.15 -25.05
N GLN A 389 -14.83 -16.69 -26.27
CA GLN A 389 -14.23 -17.98 -26.64
C GLN A 389 -12.71 -18.01 -26.46
N ARG A 390 -12.05 -16.85 -26.52
CA ARG A 390 -10.60 -16.70 -26.34
C ARG A 390 -10.11 -17.04 -24.91
N GLY A 391 -11.02 -17.11 -23.93
CA GLY A 391 -10.73 -17.45 -22.53
C GLY A 391 -10.53 -18.95 -22.26
N GLY A 392 -10.77 -19.83 -23.24
CA GLY A 392 -10.26 -21.21 -23.28
C GLY A 392 -10.66 -22.16 -22.15
N ARG A 393 -11.76 -21.94 -21.40
CA ARG A 393 -12.15 -22.84 -20.31
C ARG A 393 -13.58 -23.43 -20.37
N ARG A 394 -14.46 -22.93 -21.24
CA ARG A 394 -15.81 -23.51 -21.45
C ARG A 394 -16.25 -23.28 -22.90
N ALA A 395 -17.04 -24.22 -23.44
CA ALA A 395 -17.80 -23.98 -24.66
C ALA A 395 -18.71 -22.76 -24.42
N PHE A 396 -18.57 -21.73 -25.26
CA PHE A 396 -19.41 -20.54 -25.20
C PHE A 396 -20.60 -20.75 -26.15
N PRO A 397 -21.83 -20.33 -25.80
CA PRO A 397 -23.00 -20.50 -26.65
C PRO A 397 -22.76 -19.99 -28.08
N ALA A 398 -23.31 -20.70 -29.07
CA ALA A 398 -23.15 -20.33 -30.48
C ALA A 398 -23.99 -19.09 -30.85
N ASP A 399 -25.19 -18.97 -30.25
CA ASP A 399 -26.15 -17.90 -30.52
C ASP A 399 -26.65 -17.23 -29.23
N TYR A 400 -27.20 -16.02 -29.39
CA TYR A 400 -27.71 -15.21 -28.29
C TYR A 400 -28.92 -15.86 -27.59
N ALA A 401 -29.79 -16.58 -28.32
CA ALA A 401 -30.97 -17.20 -27.74
C ALA A 401 -30.58 -18.34 -26.76
N THR A 402 -29.60 -19.15 -27.14
CA THR A 402 -29.00 -20.16 -26.26
C THR A 402 -28.35 -19.49 -25.05
N TRP A 403 -27.61 -18.40 -25.21
CA TRP A 403 -27.03 -17.68 -24.07
C TRP A 403 -28.11 -17.13 -23.11
N VAL A 404 -29.18 -16.56 -23.64
CA VAL A 404 -30.32 -16.08 -22.83
C VAL A 404 -31.01 -17.24 -22.11
N ALA A 405 -31.21 -18.38 -22.79
CA ALA A 405 -31.77 -19.58 -22.18
C ALA A 405 -30.90 -20.09 -21.02
N ASN A 406 -29.58 -20.12 -21.21
CA ASN A 406 -28.62 -20.48 -20.16
C ASN A 406 -28.70 -19.50 -18.97
N GLN A 407 -28.73 -18.19 -19.22
CA GLN A 407 -28.84 -17.19 -18.14
C GLN A 407 -30.15 -17.33 -17.37
N ARG A 408 -31.27 -17.58 -18.07
CA ARG A 408 -32.58 -17.81 -17.43
C ARG A 408 -32.60 -19.10 -16.61
N ALA A 409 -32.04 -20.19 -17.13
CA ALA A 409 -31.93 -21.44 -16.41
C ALA A 409 -31.04 -21.31 -15.16
N GLU A 410 -29.90 -20.61 -15.27
CA GLU A 410 -29.00 -20.33 -14.16
C GLU A 410 -29.67 -19.43 -13.10
N ALA A 411 -30.45 -18.42 -13.54
CA ALA A 411 -31.20 -17.53 -12.65
C ALA A 411 -32.30 -18.28 -11.87
N LYS A 412 -33.12 -19.09 -12.56
CA LYS A 412 -34.15 -19.92 -11.91
C LYS A 412 -33.53 -20.93 -10.94
N TRP A 413 -32.43 -21.57 -11.35
CA TRP A 413 -31.68 -22.47 -10.48
C TRP A 413 -31.14 -21.75 -9.24
N ALA A 414 -30.59 -20.54 -9.41
CA ALA A 414 -30.08 -19.73 -8.30
C ALA A 414 -31.19 -19.29 -7.33
N GLU A 415 -32.36 -18.91 -7.85
CA GLU A 415 -33.54 -18.57 -7.06
C GLU A 415 -34.04 -19.78 -6.26
N TRP A 416 -34.20 -20.93 -6.90
CA TRP A 416 -34.60 -22.17 -6.23
C TRP A 416 -33.58 -22.60 -5.16
N ARG A 417 -32.27 -22.50 -5.45
CA ARG A 417 -31.18 -22.78 -4.48
C ARG A 417 -31.07 -21.77 -3.34
N ALA A 418 -31.66 -20.59 -3.48
CA ALA A 418 -31.75 -19.64 -2.36
C ALA A 418 -32.81 -20.08 -1.34
N ALA A 419 -33.87 -20.76 -1.79
CA ALA A 419 -34.91 -21.33 -0.93
C ALA A 419 -34.54 -22.72 -0.38
N HIS A 420 -33.72 -23.49 -1.08
CA HIS A 420 -33.36 -24.88 -0.74
C HIS A 420 -31.89 -24.99 -0.34
N THR A 421 -31.62 -25.04 0.97
CA THR A 421 -30.26 -24.97 1.53
C THR A 421 -29.60 -26.33 1.78
N GLY A 422 -30.29 -27.44 1.56
CA GLY A 422 -29.76 -28.78 1.81
C GLY A 422 -28.71 -29.26 0.80
N PRO A 423 -28.11 -30.43 1.08
CA PRO A 423 -27.20 -31.12 0.18
C PRO A 423 -27.83 -31.35 -1.20
N LEU A 424 -27.06 -31.13 -2.27
CA LEU A 424 -27.59 -31.09 -3.63
C LEU A 424 -28.38 -32.37 -4.00
N HIS A 425 -27.89 -33.56 -3.66
CA HIS A 425 -28.55 -34.81 -4.02
C HIS A 425 -29.92 -34.97 -3.34
N ARG A 426 -30.08 -34.60 -2.06
CA ARG A 426 -31.37 -34.67 -1.35
C ARG A 426 -32.40 -33.71 -1.95
N GLU A 427 -31.96 -32.50 -2.26
CA GLU A 427 -32.81 -31.48 -2.85
C GLU A 427 -33.18 -31.83 -4.30
N LEU A 428 -32.31 -32.55 -5.03
CA LEU A 428 -32.60 -33.06 -6.37
C LEU A 428 -33.57 -34.26 -6.40
N ALA A 429 -33.95 -34.81 -5.24
CA ALA A 429 -35.04 -35.78 -5.17
C ALA A 429 -36.42 -35.13 -5.39
N ASP A 430 -36.52 -33.82 -5.18
CA ASP A 430 -37.69 -33.02 -5.55
C ASP A 430 -37.83 -32.95 -7.08
N PRO A 431 -39.00 -33.29 -7.66
CA PRO A 431 -39.25 -33.21 -9.09
C PRO A 431 -38.98 -31.82 -9.69
N GLU A 432 -39.26 -30.74 -8.96
CA GLU A 432 -39.00 -29.37 -9.43
C GLU A 432 -37.50 -29.07 -9.47
N GLY A 433 -36.79 -29.38 -8.38
CA GLY A 433 -35.33 -29.27 -8.31
C GLY A 433 -34.61 -30.08 -9.39
N TRP A 434 -35.03 -31.33 -9.62
CA TRP A 434 -34.50 -32.19 -10.68
C TRP A 434 -34.67 -31.58 -12.06
N GLU A 435 -35.86 -31.04 -12.35
CA GLU A 435 -36.15 -30.45 -13.65
C GLU A 435 -35.32 -29.18 -13.90
N LEU A 436 -35.19 -28.30 -12.90
CA LEU A 436 -34.35 -27.11 -13.00
C LEU A 436 -32.87 -27.46 -13.20
N PHE A 437 -32.38 -28.50 -12.52
CA PHE A 437 -31.02 -29.00 -12.69
C PHE A 437 -30.78 -29.61 -14.08
N ARG A 438 -31.77 -30.33 -14.60
CA ARG A 438 -31.75 -30.93 -15.94
C ARG A 438 -31.76 -29.86 -17.03
N VAL A 439 -32.64 -28.86 -16.92
CA VAL A 439 -32.71 -27.71 -17.83
C VAL A 439 -31.40 -26.92 -17.79
N ARG A 440 -30.85 -26.65 -16.61
CA ARG A 440 -29.56 -25.97 -16.46
C ARG A 440 -28.40 -26.75 -17.10
N SER A 441 -28.35 -28.06 -16.89
CA SER A 441 -27.24 -28.88 -17.37
C SER A 441 -27.29 -29.10 -18.89
N SER A 442 -28.49 -29.27 -19.45
CA SER A 442 -28.70 -29.38 -20.89
C SER A 442 -28.36 -28.07 -21.63
N THR A 443 -28.80 -26.92 -21.10
CA THR A 443 -28.49 -25.60 -21.64
C THR A 443 -27.00 -25.25 -21.51
N GLY A 444 -26.34 -25.70 -20.43
CA GLY A 444 -24.90 -25.54 -20.19
C GLY A 444 -23.97 -26.40 -21.05
N GLY A 445 -24.50 -27.29 -21.90
CA GLY A 445 -23.71 -28.16 -22.78
C GLY A 445 -23.00 -29.32 -22.06
N ASN A 446 -23.43 -29.69 -20.85
CA ASN A 446 -22.95 -30.89 -20.18
C ASN A 446 -23.62 -32.15 -20.77
N ALA A 447 -22.95 -33.30 -20.66
CA ALA A 447 -23.46 -34.59 -21.13
C ALA A 447 -24.90 -34.85 -20.65
N ALA A 448 -25.68 -35.53 -21.49
CA ALA A 448 -27.08 -35.84 -21.24
C ALA A 448 -27.25 -36.50 -19.86
N LEU A 449 -27.83 -35.75 -18.92
CA LEU A 449 -28.27 -36.31 -17.65
C LEU A 449 -29.38 -37.33 -17.93
N PRO A 450 -29.49 -38.41 -17.14
CA PRO A 450 -30.60 -39.34 -17.23
C PRO A 450 -31.96 -38.65 -17.10
N ALA A 451 -33.02 -39.29 -17.57
CA ALA A 451 -34.36 -38.70 -17.53
C ALA A 451 -34.86 -38.54 -16.09
N THR A 452 -34.46 -39.45 -15.20
CA THR A 452 -34.93 -39.51 -13.82
C THR A 452 -33.78 -39.37 -12.81
N TYR A 453 -34.09 -38.78 -11.66
CA TYR A 453 -33.19 -38.71 -10.51
C TYR A 453 -32.71 -40.12 -10.06
N ALA A 454 -33.59 -41.13 -10.14
CA ALA A 454 -33.27 -42.50 -9.77
C ALA A 454 -32.18 -43.14 -10.66
N GLU A 455 -32.17 -42.84 -11.95
CA GLU A 455 -31.11 -43.29 -12.86
C GLU A 455 -29.81 -42.51 -12.65
N TRP A 456 -29.92 -41.22 -12.35
CA TRP A 456 -28.75 -40.39 -12.02
C TRP A 456 -28.03 -40.88 -10.76
N LEU A 457 -28.76 -41.31 -9.73
CA LEU A 457 -28.17 -41.91 -8.53
C LEU A 457 -27.40 -43.22 -8.80
N LYS A 458 -27.74 -43.96 -9.86
CA LYS A 458 -27.04 -45.20 -10.24
C LYS A 458 -25.68 -44.95 -10.89
N LEU A 459 -25.35 -43.71 -11.24
CA LEU A 459 -24.07 -43.39 -11.86
C LEU A 459 -22.91 -43.65 -10.89
N PRO A 460 -21.76 -44.18 -11.37
CA PRO A 460 -20.59 -44.44 -10.52
C PRO A 460 -20.11 -43.23 -9.72
N GLU A 461 -20.31 -42.02 -10.24
CA GLU A 461 -19.95 -40.76 -9.58
C GLU A 461 -20.83 -40.45 -8.36
N GLN A 462 -22.06 -40.99 -8.30
CA GLN A 462 -23.01 -40.76 -7.22
C GLN A 462 -23.01 -41.89 -6.17
N GLN A 463 -22.49 -43.07 -6.49
CA GLN A 463 -22.36 -44.20 -5.57
C GLN A 463 -21.59 -43.88 -4.28
N PRO A 464 -20.51 -43.08 -4.27
CA PRO A 464 -19.82 -42.70 -3.03
C PRO A 464 -20.67 -41.87 -2.08
N LEU A 465 -21.57 -41.02 -2.61
CA LEU A 465 -22.49 -40.22 -1.81
C LEU A 465 -23.55 -41.11 -1.14
N LEU A 466 -24.11 -42.07 -1.88
CA LEU A 466 -25.06 -43.04 -1.35
C LEU A 466 -24.43 -43.92 -0.26
N ALA A 467 -23.21 -44.42 -0.49
CA ALA A 467 -22.47 -45.20 0.50
C ALA A 467 -22.21 -44.40 1.79
N ALA A 468 -21.89 -43.11 1.67
CA ALA A 468 -21.72 -42.22 2.81
C ALA A 468 -23.04 -41.97 3.58
N GLU A 469 -24.18 -41.87 2.90
CA GLU A 469 -25.48 -41.69 3.55
C GLU A 469 -25.93 -42.94 4.32
N VAL A 470 -25.83 -44.12 3.70
CA VAL A 470 -26.18 -45.38 4.35
C VAL A 470 -25.29 -45.60 5.57
N TRP A 471 -23.99 -45.34 5.44
CA TRP A 471 -23.06 -45.36 6.57
C TRP A 471 -23.42 -44.34 7.65
N SER A 472 -23.72 -43.09 7.28
CA SER A 472 -24.06 -42.03 8.24
C SER A 472 -25.35 -42.33 9.00
N THR A 473 -26.34 -42.93 8.33
CA THR A 473 -27.61 -43.37 8.93
C THR A 473 -27.36 -44.48 9.95
N TRP A 474 -26.57 -45.49 9.57
CA TRP A 474 -26.17 -46.55 10.50
C TRP A 474 -25.38 -46.00 11.69
N ARG A 475 -24.48 -45.01 11.47
CA ARG A 475 -23.70 -44.34 12.53
C ARG A 475 -24.53 -43.49 13.48
N GLN A 476 -25.66 -42.94 13.04
CA GLN A 476 -26.58 -42.25 13.94
C GLN A 476 -27.23 -43.22 14.93
N ALA A 477 -27.55 -44.44 14.49
CA ALA A 477 -28.10 -45.48 15.36
C ALA A 477 -27.05 -46.12 16.29
N HIS A 478 -25.77 -46.04 15.93
CA HIS A 478 -24.66 -46.63 16.69
C HIS A 478 -23.63 -45.56 17.07
N PRO A 479 -23.88 -44.66 18.03
CA PRO A 479 -22.93 -43.62 18.43
C PRO A 479 -21.73 -44.18 19.21
N GLY A 480 -20.65 -43.40 19.32
CA GLY A 480 -19.45 -43.77 20.09
C GLY A 480 -18.19 -43.91 19.23
N PRO A 481 -17.03 -44.28 19.83
CA PRO A 481 -15.77 -44.46 19.11
C PRO A 481 -15.90 -45.45 17.93
N LEU A 482 -15.27 -45.13 16.81
CA LEU A 482 -15.44 -45.88 15.56
C LEU A 482 -15.20 -47.38 15.70
N ALA A 483 -14.10 -47.77 16.36
CA ALA A 483 -13.73 -49.17 16.55
C ALA A 483 -14.76 -49.93 17.40
N GLU A 484 -15.27 -49.30 18.46
CA GLU A 484 -16.25 -49.89 19.37
C GLU A 484 -17.62 -50.03 18.71
N ALA A 485 -18.05 -49.02 17.95
CA ALA A 485 -19.31 -49.07 17.20
C ALA A 485 -19.28 -50.15 16.11
N LEU A 486 -18.16 -50.28 15.40
CA LEU A 486 -17.96 -51.36 14.43
C LEU A 486 -17.90 -52.74 15.10
N GLN A 487 -17.35 -52.85 16.31
CA GLN A 487 -17.30 -54.12 17.02
C GLN A 487 -18.67 -54.55 17.57
N ALA A 488 -19.54 -53.60 17.91
CA ALA A 488 -20.89 -53.87 18.43
C ALA A 488 -21.85 -54.47 17.38
N ASP A 489 -21.71 -54.08 16.10
CA ASP A 489 -22.43 -54.67 14.97
C ASP A 489 -21.46 -54.88 13.80
N LEU A 490 -20.63 -55.91 13.98
CA LEU A 490 -19.49 -56.21 13.11
C LEU A 490 -19.90 -56.55 11.69
N ALA A 491 -20.93 -57.38 11.50
CA ALA A 491 -21.30 -57.86 10.17
C ALA A 491 -21.81 -56.71 9.28
N THR A 492 -22.68 -55.86 9.82
CA THR A 492 -23.31 -54.77 9.07
C THR A 492 -22.41 -53.54 9.02
N GLY A 493 -21.88 -53.11 10.16
CA GLY A 493 -21.05 -51.91 10.27
C GLY A 493 -19.77 -52.02 9.46
N TRP A 494 -19.09 -53.17 9.50
CA TRP A 494 -17.85 -53.37 8.76
C TRP A 494 -18.06 -53.34 7.25
N ALA A 495 -19.10 -54.00 6.76
CA ALA A 495 -19.46 -53.99 5.34
C ALA A 495 -19.78 -52.57 4.84
N LEU A 496 -20.58 -51.80 5.60
CA LEU A 496 -20.94 -50.43 5.25
C LEU A 496 -19.72 -49.50 5.25
N TYR A 497 -18.83 -49.63 6.23
CA TYR A 497 -17.58 -48.86 6.29
C TYR A 497 -16.67 -49.17 5.10
N GLN A 498 -16.49 -50.45 4.77
CA GLN A 498 -15.69 -50.87 3.61
C GLN A 498 -16.25 -50.33 2.31
N THR A 499 -17.57 -50.41 2.10
CA THR A 499 -18.23 -49.87 0.90
C THR A 499 -18.02 -48.35 0.79
N MET A 500 -18.18 -47.59 1.88
CA MET A 500 -17.92 -46.15 1.90
C MET A 500 -16.46 -45.83 1.56
N VAL A 501 -15.49 -46.52 2.17
CA VAL A 501 -14.07 -46.22 1.94
C VAL A 501 -13.63 -46.64 0.52
N ARG A 502 -14.06 -47.81 0.04
CA ARG A 502 -13.77 -48.26 -1.34
C ARG A 502 -14.32 -47.29 -2.38
N ALA A 503 -15.45 -46.62 -2.09
CA ALA A 503 -16.00 -45.60 -2.95
C ALA A 503 -15.10 -44.34 -3.11
N THR A 504 -14.12 -44.15 -2.22
CA THR A 504 -13.09 -43.09 -2.37
C THR A 504 -11.89 -43.52 -3.22
N GLY A 505 -11.86 -44.80 -3.65
CA GLY A 505 -10.75 -45.43 -4.36
C GLY A 505 -9.58 -45.85 -3.45
N VAL A 506 -9.81 -45.98 -2.14
CA VAL A 506 -8.81 -46.44 -1.16
C VAL A 506 -9.14 -47.88 -0.75
N GLU A 507 -8.16 -48.77 -0.81
CA GLU A 507 -8.31 -50.14 -0.34
C GLU A 507 -8.24 -50.23 1.19
N VAL A 508 -9.11 -51.06 1.76
CA VAL A 508 -9.17 -51.36 3.20
C VAL A 508 -9.07 -52.88 3.35
N PRO A 509 -8.35 -53.40 4.36
CA PRO A 509 -8.30 -54.83 4.62
C PRO A 509 -9.67 -55.48 4.67
N GLU A 510 -9.78 -56.74 4.23
CA GLU A 510 -11.05 -57.48 4.27
C GLU A 510 -11.45 -57.87 5.70
N ALA A 511 -10.47 -58.25 6.51
CA ALA A 511 -10.68 -58.66 7.90
C ALA A 511 -10.62 -57.45 8.86
N PHE A 512 -11.66 -57.32 9.69
CA PHE A 512 -11.72 -56.29 10.74
C PHE A 512 -10.53 -56.37 11.72
N ALA A 513 -10.09 -57.57 12.08
CA ALA A 513 -8.96 -57.77 12.99
C ALA A 513 -7.65 -57.16 12.45
N THR A 514 -7.42 -57.26 11.14
CA THR A 514 -6.25 -56.67 10.47
C THR A 514 -6.36 -55.15 10.39
N TRP A 515 -7.57 -54.63 10.16
CA TRP A 515 -7.79 -53.19 10.20
C TRP A 515 -7.60 -52.61 11.60
N LEU A 516 -8.10 -53.28 12.64
CA LEU A 516 -8.08 -52.82 14.03
C LEU A 516 -6.65 -52.61 14.57
N GLN A 517 -5.67 -53.37 14.08
CA GLN A 517 -4.25 -53.21 14.48
C GLN A 517 -3.67 -51.84 14.07
N ASP A 518 -4.11 -51.29 12.94
CA ASP A 518 -3.55 -50.08 12.31
C ASP A 518 -4.63 -49.07 11.91
N TYR A 519 -5.82 -49.12 12.52
CA TYR A 519 -7.01 -48.43 12.01
C TYR A 519 -6.82 -46.91 11.90
N GLY A 520 -6.09 -46.29 12.83
CA GLY A 520 -5.76 -44.86 12.77
C GLY A 520 -4.93 -44.45 11.55
N LYS A 521 -4.09 -45.36 11.02
CA LYS A 521 -3.34 -45.15 9.77
C LYS A 521 -4.27 -45.19 8.56
N TYR A 522 -5.15 -46.20 8.48
CA TYR A 522 -6.11 -46.34 7.38
C TYR A 522 -7.07 -45.15 7.33
N VAL A 523 -7.68 -44.78 8.47
CA VAL A 523 -8.64 -43.67 8.52
C VAL A 523 -7.99 -42.33 8.14
N LYS A 524 -6.76 -42.06 8.60
CA LYS A 524 -6.01 -40.86 8.21
C LYS A 524 -5.66 -40.86 6.72
N ALA A 525 -5.23 -42.00 6.18
CA ALA A 525 -4.91 -42.13 4.75
C ALA A 525 -6.14 -41.89 3.88
N THR A 526 -7.31 -42.43 4.26
CA THR A 526 -8.57 -42.21 3.53
C THR A 526 -9.00 -40.75 3.56
N TRP A 527 -8.96 -40.10 4.73
CA TRP A 527 -9.26 -38.66 4.83
C TRP A 527 -8.28 -37.82 4.01
N GLN A 528 -6.98 -38.12 4.06
CA GLN A 528 -5.96 -37.39 3.32
C GLN A 528 -6.13 -37.54 1.81
N SER A 529 -6.39 -38.76 1.33
CA SER A 529 -6.69 -39.04 -0.09
C SER A 529 -7.90 -38.24 -0.59
N TRP A 530 -8.98 -38.18 0.20
CA TRP A 530 -10.14 -37.35 -0.10
C TRP A 530 -9.79 -35.86 -0.14
N ARG A 531 -9.02 -35.39 0.84
CA ARG A 531 -8.61 -34.00 1.00
C ARG A 531 -7.71 -33.51 -0.14
N ASP A 532 -6.83 -34.37 -0.63
CA ASP A 532 -5.91 -34.06 -1.72
C ASP A 532 -6.64 -33.95 -3.07
N LYS A 533 -7.65 -34.79 -3.28
CA LYS A 533 -8.57 -34.71 -4.44
C LYS A 533 -9.44 -33.44 -4.37
N HIS A 534 -9.88 -33.03 -3.18
CA HIS A 534 -10.80 -31.89 -2.97
C HIS A 534 -10.07 -30.67 -2.39
N ARG A 535 -9.47 -29.87 -3.28
CA ARG A 535 -8.78 -28.62 -2.92
C ARG A 535 -9.77 -27.51 -2.59
N GLY A 536 -9.57 -26.83 -1.46
CA GLY A 536 -10.42 -25.70 -1.03
C GLY A 536 -10.51 -25.53 0.49
N PRO A 537 -11.30 -24.55 0.98
CA PRO A 537 -11.53 -24.36 2.41
C PRO A 537 -12.16 -25.61 3.04
N LEU A 538 -11.73 -25.95 4.27
CA LEU A 538 -12.14 -27.18 4.96
C LEU A 538 -13.66 -27.35 5.03
N ARG A 539 -14.40 -26.28 5.38
CA ARG A 539 -15.87 -26.31 5.45
C ARG A 539 -16.53 -26.69 4.13
N ARG A 540 -15.96 -26.30 2.99
CA ARG A 540 -16.50 -26.66 1.66
C ARG A 540 -16.24 -28.12 1.32
N VAL A 541 -15.12 -28.66 1.79
CA VAL A 541 -14.77 -30.08 1.62
C VAL A 541 -15.60 -30.96 2.54
N LEU A 542 -15.92 -30.47 3.73
CA LEU A 542 -16.74 -31.15 4.72
C LEU A 542 -18.25 -31.00 4.49
N ALA A 543 -18.68 -30.06 3.64
CA ALA A 543 -20.07 -29.96 3.20
C ALA A 543 -20.48 -31.14 2.30
N ASP A 544 -19.52 -31.91 1.79
CA ASP A 544 -19.77 -33.17 1.14
C ASP A 544 -20.05 -34.26 2.19
N PRO A 545 -21.17 -35.02 2.09
CA PRO A 545 -21.51 -36.08 3.04
C PRO A 545 -20.39 -37.12 3.25
N LEU A 546 -19.68 -37.51 2.19
CA LEU A 546 -18.56 -38.43 2.27
C LEU A 546 -17.36 -37.78 2.94
N GLY A 547 -17.08 -36.52 2.59
CA GLY A 547 -16.04 -35.73 3.27
C GLY A 547 -16.29 -35.59 4.77
N TRP A 548 -17.53 -35.36 5.18
CA TRP A 548 -17.94 -35.30 6.58
C TRP A 548 -17.76 -36.63 7.29
N ALA A 549 -18.26 -37.72 6.70
CA ALA A 549 -18.18 -39.07 7.29
C ALA A 549 -16.72 -39.51 7.52
N LEU A 550 -15.84 -39.26 6.55
CA LEU A 550 -14.40 -39.56 6.66
C LEU A 550 -13.69 -38.70 7.71
N TYR A 551 -14.03 -37.41 7.78
CA TYR A 551 -13.48 -36.52 8.80
C TYR A 551 -13.91 -36.91 10.21
N LYS A 552 -15.20 -37.25 10.39
CA LYS A 552 -15.74 -37.73 11.67
C LYS A 552 -15.03 -39.03 12.09
N ALA A 553 -14.90 -40.00 11.20
CA ALA A 553 -14.13 -41.22 11.45
C ALA A 553 -12.67 -40.92 11.87
N MET A 554 -12.02 -39.95 11.22
CA MET A 554 -10.65 -39.55 11.55
C MET A 554 -10.54 -38.90 12.93
N VAL A 555 -11.45 -38.00 13.28
CA VAL A 555 -11.46 -37.38 14.61
C VAL A 555 -11.73 -38.42 15.69
N GLU A 556 -12.68 -39.33 15.47
CA GLU A 556 -13.01 -40.41 16.40
C GLU A 556 -11.86 -41.40 16.58
N SER A 557 -11.04 -41.63 15.55
CA SER A 557 -9.82 -42.45 15.66
C SER A 557 -8.74 -41.85 16.57
N SER A 558 -8.84 -40.55 16.89
CA SER A 558 -7.94 -39.86 17.81
C SER A 558 -8.46 -39.82 19.26
N GLY A 559 -9.58 -40.49 19.55
CA GLY A 559 -10.21 -40.52 20.88
C GLY A 559 -11.15 -39.34 21.17
N ALA A 560 -11.41 -38.47 20.18
CA ALA A 560 -12.35 -37.36 20.32
C ALA A 560 -13.74 -37.75 19.79
N SER A 561 -14.79 -37.55 20.57
CA SER A 561 -16.18 -37.80 20.14
C SER A 561 -16.74 -36.61 19.37
N LEU A 562 -17.39 -36.86 18.24
CA LEU A 562 -18.01 -35.83 17.43
C LEU A 562 -19.48 -36.19 17.15
N GLN A 563 -20.34 -35.97 18.13
CA GLN A 563 -21.76 -36.36 18.08
C GLN A 563 -22.60 -35.49 17.12
N ALA A 564 -22.10 -34.30 16.77
CA ALA A 564 -22.81 -33.34 15.91
C ALA A 564 -22.97 -33.82 14.46
N THR A 565 -24.04 -33.38 13.79
CA THR A 565 -24.17 -33.40 12.31
C THR A 565 -23.16 -32.46 11.65
N PHE A 566 -23.00 -32.50 10.31
CA PHE A 566 -22.14 -31.51 9.63
C PHE A 566 -22.67 -30.10 9.89
N GLU A 567 -23.99 -29.92 9.85
CA GLU A 567 -24.67 -28.65 10.07
C GLU A 567 -24.42 -28.14 11.49
N GLU A 568 -24.64 -28.97 12.51
CA GLU A 568 -24.36 -28.62 13.91
C GLU A 568 -22.86 -28.38 14.16
N TRP A 569 -21.97 -29.14 13.52
CA TRP A 569 -20.54 -28.88 13.56
C TRP A 569 -20.19 -27.57 12.85
N ALA A 570 -20.78 -27.31 11.69
CA ALA A 570 -20.56 -26.12 10.89
C ALA A 570 -21.12 -24.86 11.58
N ASP A 571 -22.18 -25.01 12.38
CA ASP A 571 -22.80 -23.96 13.16
C ASP A 571 -22.08 -23.74 14.49
N SER A 572 -21.62 -24.81 15.15
CA SER A 572 -20.77 -24.73 16.36
C SER A 572 -19.36 -24.20 16.06
N LYS A 573 -18.82 -24.46 14.85
CA LYS A 573 -17.62 -23.79 14.34
C LYS A 573 -17.92 -22.38 13.80
N GLY A 574 -19.19 -22.01 13.75
CA GLY A 574 -19.70 -20.78 13.19
C GLY A 574 -19.58 -20.75 11.66
N PRO A 575 -20.43 -19.96 10.98
CA PRO A 575 -20.31 -19.81 9.54
C PRO A 575 -18.91 -19.29 9.16
N SER A 576 -18.37 -19.82 8.06
CA SER A 576 -17.08 -19.43 7.44
C SER A 576 -17.04 -17.98 6.93
N GLY A 577 -18.01 -17.16 7.30
CA GLY A 577 -17.87 -15.74 7.56
C GLY A 577 -18.71 -15.48 8.80
N SER A 578 -18.16 -14.84 9.84
CA SER A 578 -18.95 -14.42 11.01
C SER A 578 -20.25 -13.76 10.55
N GLY A 579 -21.36 -13.92 11.26
CA GLY A 579 -22.60 -13.21 10.93
C GLY A 579 -22.33 -11.73 10.64
N TRP A 580 -21.37 -11.16 11.38
CA TRP A 580 -20.69 -9.90 11.08
C TRP A 580 -20.16 -9.74 9.63
N ILE A 581 -19.36 -10.65 9.09
CA ILE A 581 -18.82 -10.57 7.72
C ILE A 581 -19.93 -10.58 6.68
N ASN A 582 -20.95 -11.43 6.83
CA ASN A 582 -22.06 -11.49 5.88
C ASN A 582 -22.91 -10.22 5.94
N TRP A 583 -23.27 -9.79 7.16
CA TRP A 583 -23.98 -8.54 7.42
C TRP A 583 -23.18 -7.34 6.89
N ARG A 584 -21.85 -7.31 7.09
CA ARG A 584 -20.96 -6.25 6.61
C ARG A 584 -20.79 -6.20 5.09
N ARG A 585 -20.94 -7.33 4.39
CA ARG A 585 -20.93 -7.36 2.91
C ARG A 585 -22.17 -6.70 2.32
N GLN A 586 -23.32 -6.85 2.99
CA GLN A 586 -24.58 -6.22 2.61
C GLN A 586 -24.59 -4.72 2.96
N HIS A 587 -24.00 -4.35 4.10
CA HIS A 587 -23.96 -2.96 4.58
C HIS A 587 -22.62 -2.28 4.26
N LYS A 588 -22.57 -1.57 3.11
CA LYS A 588 -21.37 -0.86 2.63
C LYS A 588 -21.27 0.53 3.26
N GLY A 589 -20.05 0.93 3.65
CA GLY A 589 -19.78 2.24 4.23
C GLY A 589 -18.60 2.24 5.20
N PRO A 590 -18.23 3.39 5.78
CA PRO A 590 -17.30 3.48 6.89
C PRO A 590 -17.81 2.68 8.10
N LEU A 591 -16.90 1.99 8.80
CA LEU A 591 -17.28 1.09 9.90
C LEU A 591 -18.11 1.80 10.98
N HIS A 592 -17.71 3.00 11.37
CA HIS A 592 -18.42 3.78 12.40
C HIS A 592 -19.83 4.21 11.99
N GLU A 593 -20.13 4.42 10.71
CA GLU A 593 -21.49 4.78 10.27
C GLU A 593 -22.39 3.55 10.27
N VAL A 594 -21.86 2.44 9.77
CA VAL A 594 -22.57 1.18 9.63
C VAL A 594 -22.89 0.57 11.02
N LEU A 595 -21.99 0.73 12.00
CA LEU A 595 -22.19 0.23 13.37
C LEU A 595 -23.17 1.06 14.23
N ARG A 596 -23.84 2.06 13.67
CA ARG A 596 -25.00 2.70 14.34
C ARG A 596 -26.21 1.77 14.39
N ASP A 597 -26.25 0.82 13.47
CA ASP A 597 -27.24 -0.24 13.47
C ASP A 597 -27.01 -1.18 14.67
N VAL A 598 -28.07 -1.42 15.45
CA VAL A 598 -28.04 -2.24 16.66
C VAL A 598 -27.68 -3.70 16.35
N GLU A 599 -28.17 -4.23 15.23
CA GLU A 599 -27.86 -5.59 14.77
C GLU A 599 -26.38 -5.70 14.38
N GLY A 600 -25.91 -4.74 13.57
CA GLY A 600 -24.51 -4.66 13.16
C GLY A 600 -23.54 -4.51 14.32
N TRP A 601 -23.90 -3.71 15.33
CA TRP A 601 -23.16 -3.52 16.56
C TRP A 601 -23.01 -4.81 17.37
N ASN A 602 -24.11 -5.53 17.56
CA ASN A 602 -24.12 -6.79 18.29
C ASN A 602 -23.27 -7.85 17.59
N LEU A 603 -23.42 -8.01 16.26
CA LEU A 603 -22.63 -8.92 15.45
C LEU A 603 -21.13 -8.58 15.47
N TYR A 604 -20.80 -7.28 15.43
CA TYR A 604 -19.41 -6.81 15.50
C TYR A 604 -18.76 -7.14 16.86
N ARG A 605 -19.46 -6.87 17.97
CA ARG A 605 -19.00 -7.18 19.32
C ARG A 605 -18.80 -8.67 19.52
N GLU A 606 -19.76 -9.49 19.10
CA GLU A 606 -19.66 -10.94 19.16
C GLU A 606 -18.45 -11.46 18.36
N ASN A 607 -18.21 -10.89 17.18
CA ASN A 607 -17.03 -11.21 16.37
C ASN A 607 -15.71 -10.76 17.01
N LEU A 608 -15.67 -9.68 17.80
CA LEU A 608 -14.49 -9.28 18.56
C LEU A 608 -14.23 -10.22 19.74
N LEU A 609 -15.28 -10.62 20.46
CA LEU A 609 -15.20 -11.59 21.56
C LEU A 609 -14.68 -12.95 21.07
N ARG A 610 -15.24 -13.47 19.96
CA ARG A 610 -14.77 -14.71 19.32
C ARG A 610 -13.30 -14.67 18.90
N LYS A 611 -12.75 -13.48 18.63
CA LYS A 611 -11.34 -13.29 18.22
C LYS A 611 -10.38 -13.06 19.39
N ASN A 612 -10.86 -13.16 20.64
CA ASN A 612 -10.09 -12.84 21.84
C ASN A 612 -9.41 -11.45 21.74
N ALA A 613 -10.13 -10.45 21.21
CA ALA A 613 -9.62 -9.09 21.16
C ALA A 613 -9.39 -8.56 22.58
N SER A 614 -8.21 -7.97 22.83
CA SER A 614 -7.80 -7.50 24.16
C SER A 614 -8.67 -6.36 24.70
N VAL A 615 -9.36 -5.62 23.84
CA VAL A 615 -10.27 -4.54 24.21
C VAL A 615 -11.55 -4.65 23.37
N VAL A 616 -12.65 -5.00 24.01
CA VAL A 616 -13.99 -5.04 23.38
C VAL A 616 -14.81 -3.86 23.91
N PRO A 617 -15.15 -2.86 23.09
CA PRO A 617 -15.96 -1.75 23.53
C PRO A 617 -17.37 -2.21 23.94
N GLN A 618 -17.86 -1.70 25.07
CA GLN A 618 -19.18 -2.05 25.62
C GLN A 618 -20.31 -1.29 24.92
N THR A 619 -20.07 -0.01 24.62
CA THR A 619 -21.03 0.85 23.92
C THR A 619 -20.46 1.34 22.59
N TYR A 620 -21.35 1.72 21.68
CA TYR A 620 -20.97 2.36 20.41
C TYR A 620 -20.21 3.68 20.66
N GLU A 621 -20.55 4.40 21.72
CA GLU A 621 -19.88 5.63 22.15
C GLU A 621 -18.44 5.38 22.58
N ASP A 622 -18.18 4.28 23.31
CA ASP A 622 -16.82 3.89 23.68
C ASP A 622 -15.99 3.47 22.46
N PHE A 623 -16.63 2.84 21.48
CA PHE A 623 -16.00 2.54 20.20
C PHE A 623 -15.61 3.82 19.44
N LEU A 624 -16.48 4.83 19.40
CA LEU A 624 -16.15 6.12 18.77
C LEU A 624 -15.02 6.88 19.48
N LYS A 625 -14.84 6.66 20.79
CA LYS A 625 -13.73 7.25 21.56
C LYS A 625 -12.37 6.64 21.25
N GLN A 626 -12.32 5.46 20.61
CA GLN A 626 -11.05 4.81 20.26
C GLN A 626 -10.23 5.65 19.26
N PRO A 627 -8.91 5.84 19.47
CA PRO A 627 -8.07 6.67 18.60
C PRO A 627 -8.11 6.24 17.12
N GLU A 628 -8.13 4.93 16.85
CA GLU A 628 -8.21 4.41 15.48
C GLU A 628 -9.53 4.77 14.80
N GLN A 629 -10.64 4.78 15.53
CA GLN A 629 -11.95 5.12 14.98
C GLN A 629 -12.09 6.62 14.74
N GLN A 630 -11.56 7.46 15.65
CA GLN A 630 -11.48 8.90 15.42
C GLN A 630 -10.65 9.23 14.18
N LYS A 631 -9.52 8.54 13.98
CA LYS A 631 -8.70 8.65 12.77
C LYS A 631 -9.45 8.20 11.51
N ALA A 632 -10.13 7.06 11.56
CA ALA A 632 -10.90 6.54 10.42
C ALA A 632 -12.07 7.49 10.04
N ALA A 633 -12.78 8.03 11.03
CA ALA A 633 -13.84 9.01 10.83
C ALA A 633 -13.34 10.31 10.21
N ALA A 634 -12.25 10.89 10.75
CA ALA A 634 -11.63 12.09 10.20
C ALA A 634 -11.13 11.86 8.75
N THR A 635 -10.53 10.71 8.47
CA THR A 635 -10.08 10.32 7.13
C THR A 635 -11.24 10.16 6.14
N SER A 636 -12.36 9.56 6.59
CA SER A 636 -13.58 9.40 5.79
C SER A 636 -14.17 10.76 5.42
N LYS A 637 -14.34 11.66 6.40
CA LYS A 637 -14.86 13.02 6.19
C LYS A 637 -14.01 13.82 5.21
N TRP A 638 -12.68 13.82 5.40
CA TRP A 638 -11.75 14.44 4.46
C TRP A 638 -11.85 13.84 3.05
N SER A 639 -11.95 12.51 2.94
CA SER A 639 -12.04 11.82 1.65
C SER A 639 -13.35 12.11 0.93
N ALA A 640 -14.48 12.15 1.64
CA ALA A 640 -15.79 12.49 1.08
C ALA A 640 -15.79 13.93 0.55
N TRP A 641 -15.27 14.87 1.35
CA TRP A 641 -15.15 16.27 0.96
C TRP A 641 -14.23 16.45 -0.27
N ARG A 642 -13.11 15.71 -0.34
CA ARG A 642 -12.19 15.69 -1.49
C ARG A 642 -12.77 15.12 -2.78
N ARG A 643 -13.77 14.23 -2.71
CA ARG A 643 -14.42 13.69 -3.92
C ARG A 643 -15.24 14.77 -4.63
N ILE A 644 -15.84 15.66 -3.86
CA ILE A 644 -16.63 16.80 -4.33
C ILE A 644 -15.68 17.93 -4.76
N HIS A 645 -14.68 18.25 -3.93
CA HIS A 645 -13.71 19.32 -4.18
C HIS A 645 -12.43 18.78 -4.84
N ARG A 646 -12.51 18.56 -6.15
CA ARG A 646 -11.40 18.06 -6.97
C ARG A 646 -10.40 19.18 -7.27
N GLY A 647 -9.11 18.82 -7.31
CA GLY A 647 -8.04 19.73 -7.70
C GLY A 647 -6.73 19.49 -6.97
N PRO A 648 -5.68 20.28 -7.27
CA PRO A 648 -4.44 20.33 -6.50
C PRO A 648 -4.71 20.47 -5.00
N LEU A 649 -3.86 19.87 -4.15
CA LEU A 649 -4.09 19.93 -2.71
C LEU A 649 -3.96 21.38 -2.20
N VAL A 650 -3.11 22.21 -2.81
CA VAL A 650 -2.97 23.64 -2.49
C VAL A 650 -4.27 24.42 -2.69
N THR A 651 -4.95 24.23 -3.82
CA THR A 651 -6.18 24.98 -4.12
C THR A 651 -7.32 24.53 -3.23
N VAL A 652 -7.32 23.25 -2.89
CA VAL A 652 -8.37 22.62 -2.08
C VAL A 652 -8.17 22.88 -0.58
N LEU A 653 -6.94 23.06 -0.10
CA LEU A 653 -6.66 23.49 1.27
C LEU A 653 -6.63 25.01 1.45
N ALA A 654 -6.71 25.79 0.36
CA ALA A 654 -6.96 27.23 0.46
C ALA A 654 -8.37 27.54 0.98
N ASP A 655 -9.29 26.58 0.83
CA ASP A 655 -10.59 26.60 1.50
C ASP A 655 -10.42 26.33 2.99
N SER A 656 -11.01 27.17 3.84
CA SER A 656 -10.95 27.03 5.30
C SER A 656 -11.56 25.71 5.79
N GLU A 657 -12.63 25.24 5.15
CA GLU A 657 -13.28 23.96 5.50
C GLU A 657 -12.38 22.78 5.12
N GLY A 658 -11.77 22.84 3.94
CA GLY A 658 -10.79 21.86 3.49
C GLY A 658 -9.57 21.81 4.40
N TRP A 659 -9.08 22.97 4.83
CA TRP A 659 -7.97 23.11 5.77
C TRP A 659 -8.29 22.48 7.13
N GLU A 660 -9.44 22.79 7.71
CA GLU A 660 -9.87 22.24 9.01
C GLU A 660 -10.03 20.72 8.98
N LEU A 661 -10.66 20.17 7.93
CA LEU A 661 -10.81 18.72 7.76
C LEU A 661 -9.45 18.03 7.60
N TYR A 662 -8.51 18.68 6.91
CA TYR A 662 -7.16 18.18 6.75
C TYR A 662 -6.36 18.22 8.05
N VAL A 663 -6.42 19.34 8.79
CA VAL A 663 -5.78 19.47 10.11
C VAL A 663 -6.32 18.41 11.07
N ASN A 664 -7.64 18.27 11.17
CA ASN A 664 -8.27 17.26 12.03
C ASN A 664 -7.82 15.83 11.66
N MET A 665 -7.78 15.49 10.36
CA MET A 665 -7.25 14.21 9.90
C MET A 665 -5.78 14.00 10.31
N MET A 666 -4.94 15.04 10.16
CA MET A 666 -3.51 14.99 10.51
C MET A 666 -3.27 14.91 12.03
N GLU A 667 -4.09 15.59 12.84
CA GLU A 667 -4.09 15.50 14.32
C GLU A 667 -4.38 14.07 14.75
N LYS A 668 -5.47 13.49 14.26
CA LYS A 668 -5.88 12.12 14.61
C LYS A 668 -4.93 11.06 14.06
N ALA A 669 -4.14 11.38 13.03
CA ALA A 669 -3.10 10.50 12.50
C ALA A 669 -1.76 10.59 13.24
N GLY A 670 -1.59 11.53 14.17
CA GLY A 670 -0.35 11.73 14.94
C GLY A 670 0.77 12.37 14.11
N HIS A 671 0.45 13.08 13.03
CA HIS A 671 1.43 13.78 12.20
C HIS A 671 1.70 15.19 12.72
N LYS A 672 2.92 15.71 12.50
CA LYS A 672 3.21 17.13 12.76
C LYS A 672 2.36 18.01 11.85
N ILE A 673 1.72 19.02 12.45
CA ILE A 673 0.79 19.91 11.78
C ILE A 673 1.37 21.30 11.79
N SER A 674 1.33 21.94 10.63
CA SER A 674 1.63 23.36 10.51
C SER A 674 0.50 24.16 11.17
N THR A 675 0.84 25.17 11.95
CA THR A 675 -0.12 25.97 12.73
C THR A 675 -1.06 26.81 11.86
N SER A 676 -0.75 27.00 10.57
CA SER A 676 -1.61 27.68 9.60
C SER A 676 -1.45 27.14 8.18
N TYR A 677 -2.45 27.39 7.33
CA TYR A 677 -2.36 27.10 5.89
C TYR A 677 -1.19 27.86 5.23
N ALA A 678 -0.87 29.07 5.69
CA ALA A 678 0.23 29.86 5.17
C ALA A 678 1.59 29.19 5.45
N GLU A 679 1.80 28.74 6.69
CA GLU A 679 2.99 27.98 7.09
C GLU A 679 3.07 26.62 6.38
N TRP A 680 1.93 25.96 6.22
CA TRP A 680 1.82 24.70 5.48
C TRP A 680 2.14 24.86 3.99
N ARG A 681 1.72 25.98 3.39
CA ARG A 681 2.00 26.34 1.99
C ARG A 681 3.48 26.67 1.76
N SER A 682 4.21 27.10 2.78
CA SER A 682 5.63 27.51 2.66
C SER A 682 6.64 26.45 3.13
N SER A 683 6.21 25.26 3.59
CA SER A 683 7.09 24.25 4.18
C SER A 683 7.85 23.40 3.16
N ALA A 684 9.16 23.66 2.99
CA ALA A 684 10.08 22.98 2.05
C ALA A 684 10.09 21.44 2.12
N GLN A 685 9.93 20.86 3.32
CA GLN A 685 9.99 19.40 3.54
C GLN A 685 8.73 18.68 3.05
N ILE A 686 7.59 19.38 2.98
CA ILE A 686 6.30 18.87 2.48
C ILE A 686 6.24 18.92 0.95
N HIS A 687 6.96 19.86 0.31
CA HIS A 687 6.91 20.07 -1.14
C HIS A 687 7.48 18.91 -1.99
N ARG A 688 8.47 18.14 -1.53
CA ARG A 688 9.14 17.10 -2.36
C ARG A 688 8.21 15.97 -2.83
N GLY A 689 7.42 15.39 -1.90
CA GLY A 689 6.44 14.33 -2.22
C GLY A 689 5.10 14.86 -2.75
N ARG A 690 4.88 16.18 -2.62
CA ARG A 690 3.62 16.86 -2.95
C ARG A 690 3.64 17.47 -4.34
N ALA A 691 4.73 18.13 -4.73
CA ALA A 691 4.91 18.70 -6.07
C ALA A 691 4.79 17.61 -7.15
N ALA A 692 5.30 16.40 -6.90
CA ALA A 692 5.10 15.26 -7.81
C ALA A 692 3.61 14.88 -8.00
N ARG A 693 2.82 14.92 -6.93
CA ARG A 693 1.38 14.56 -6.95
C ARG A 693 0.53 15.68 -7.53
N GLU A 694 0.83 16.92 -7.18
CA GLU A 694 0.17 18.12 -7.71
C GLU A 694 0.50 18.33 -9.19
N TRP A 695 1.76 18.17 -9.59
CA TRP A 695 2.16 18.13 -11.00
C TRP A 695 1.39 17.06 -11.78
N ARG A 696 1.29 15.82 -11.28
CA ARG A 696 0.51 14.75 -11.93
C ARG A 696 -0.99 15.03 -11.97
N ALA A 697 -1.54 15.75 -10.99
CA ALA A 697 -2.96 16.13 -10.99
C ALA A 697 -3.21 17.26 -12.01
N TRP A 698 -2.35 18.27 -12.00
CA TRP A 698 -2.37 19.38 -12.94
C TRP A 698 -2.19 18.89 -14.38
N ARG A 699 -1.28 17.92 -14.61
CA ARG A 699 -1.05 17.26 -15.90
C ARG A 699 -2.24 16.44 -16.42
N ARG A 700 -3.08 15.91 -15.52
CA ARG A 700 -4.30 15.18 -15.89
C ARG A 700 -5.40 16.09 -16.40
N LEU A 701 -5.45 17.31 -15.86
CA LEU A 701 -6.39 18.35 -16.29
C LEU A 701 -5.90 19.06 -17.56
N ASN A 702 -4.59 19.32 -17.65
CA ASN A 702 -3.95 20.01 -18.77
C ASN A 702 -3.24 19.01 -19.69
N LYS A 703 -3.99 18.48 -20.67
CA LYS A 703 -3.50 17.55 -21.70
C LYS A 703 -2.78 18.31 -22.82
N GLY A 704 -1.79 17.69 -23.46
CA GLY A 704 -1.04 18.27 -24.58
C GLY A 704 0.47 17.97 -24.50
N PRO A 705 1.30 18.43 -25.45
CA PRO A 705 2.76 18.32 -25.36
C PRO A 705 3.33 18.89 -24.04
N LEU A 706 4.45 18.34 -23.56
CA LEU A 706 5.01 18.79 -22.27
C LEU A 706 5.43 20.27 -22.30
N ALA A 707 5.96 20.76 -23.43
CA ALA A 707 6.39 22.15 -23.57
C ALA A 707 5.21 23.13 -23.43
N THR A 708 4.10 22.93 -24.15
CA THR A 708 2.91 23.78 -24.05
C THR A 708 2.29 23.77 -22.66
N VAL A 709 2.39 22.64 -21.97
CA VAL A 709 1.90 22.47 -20.61
C VAL A 709 2.86 23.10 -19.59
N LEU A 710 4.15 23.20 -19.86
CA LEU A 710 5.10 23.93 -19.02
C LEU A 710 5.16 25.44 -19.32
N ALA A 711 4.67 25.89 -20.46
CA ALA A 711 4.55 27.31 -20.79
C ALA A 711 3.56 28.06 -19.87
N ASN A 712 2.65 27.33 -19.19
CA ASN A 712 1.80 27.92 -18.16
C ASN A 712 2.61 28.17 -16.88
N PRO A 713 2.63 29.40 -16.32
CA PRO A 713 3.39 29.73 -15.11
C PRO A 713 3.10 28.82 -13.90
N GLU A 714 1.86 28.40 -13.71
CA GLU A 714 1.48 27.48 -12.63
C GLU A 714 2.01 26.06 -12.88
N GLY A 715 1.95 25.60 -14.13
CA GLY A 715 2.52 24.32 -14.56
C GLY A 715 4.02 24.26 -14.37
N TRP A 716 4.72 25.34 -14.75
CA TRP A 716 6.16 25.50 -14.55
C TRP A 716 6.56 25.44 -13.07
N MET A 717 5.88 26.19 -12.21
CA MET A 717 6.16 26.18 -10.77
C MET A 717 6.01 24.78 -10.15
N LEU A 718 4.95 24.05 -10.50
CA LEU A 718 4.72 22.68 -9.99
C LEU A 718 5.78 21.69 -10.51
N TYR A 719 6.19 21.84 -11.77
CA TYR A 719 7.24 21.04 -12.36
C TYR A 719 8.61 21.31 -11.73
N LYS A 720 9.00 22.59 -11.58
CA LYS A 720 10.25 23.02 -10.94
C LYS A 720 10.34 22.50 -9.50
N ALA A 721 9.28 22.67 -8.71
CA ALA A 721 9.18 22.18 -7.34
C ALA A 721 9.23 20.64 -7.24
N TRP A 722 8.79 19.92 -8.27
CA TRP A 722 8.92 18.47 -8.33
C TRP A 722 10.35 18.04 -8.66
N THR A 723 11.01 18.72 -9.61
CA THR A 723 12.34 18.35 -10.08
C THR A 723 13.47 18.76 -9.14
N SER A 724 13.29 19.81 -8.34
CA SER A 724 14.31 20.31 -7.39
C SER A 724 14.64 19.33 -6.25
N GLY A 725 13.81 18.30 -6.02
CA GLY A 725 14.03 17.28 -4.99
C GLY A 725 14.73 16.00 -5.46
N SER A 726 15.09 15.88 -6.75
CA SER A 726 15.81 14.71 -7.25
C SER A 726 17.28 15.00 -7.44
N ASN A 727 18.15 14.41 -6.62
CA ASN A 727 19.61 14.60 -6.66
C ASN A 727 20.28 14.30 -8.02
N ASN A 728 19.55 13.73 -8.99
CA ASN A 728 20.05 13.36 -10.31
C ASN A 728 19.45 14.15 -11.49
N ARG A 729 18.67 15.21 -11.24
CA ARG A 729 18.15 16.06 -12.32
C ARG A 729 18.48 17.52 -12.06
N PHE A 730 19.23 18.12 -12.97
CA PHE A 730 19.38 19.57 -13.07
C PHE A 730 17.99 20.23 -13.19
N SER A 731 17.68 21.18 -12.31
CA SER A 731 16.47 21.99 -12.40
C SER A 731 16.81 23.31 -13.06
N ALA A 732 16.39 23.49 -14.31
CA ALA A 732 16.38 24.81 -14.93
C ALA A 732 15.59 25.79 -14.05
N GLU A 733 16.06 27.02 -13.93
CA GLU A 733 15.41 28.02 -13.08
C GLU A 733 14.19 28.63 -13.76
N THR A 734 14.27 28.76 -15.08
CA THR A 734 13.23 29.34 -15.94
C THR A 734 12.75 28.35 -17.00
N TYR A 735 11.54 28.57 -17.53
CA TYR A 735 10.97 27.73 -18.57
C TYR A 735 11.76 27.88 -19.87
N GLU A 736 12.26 29.08 -20.12
CA GLU A 736 13.09 29.46 -21.27
C GLU A 736 14.41 28.69 -21.28
N GLU A 737 15.12 28.62 -20.13
CA GLU A 737 16.31 27.77 -19.97
C GLU A 737 16.00 26.29 -20.21
N TRP A 738 14.85 25.82 -19.74
CA TRP A 738 14.43 24.44 -19.97
C TRP A 738 14.19 24.16 -21.45
N CYS A 739 13.54 25.09 -22.17
CA CYS A 739 13.34 25.00 -23.61
C CYS A 739 14.65 24.98 -24.37
N LEU A 740 15.57 25.91 -24.08
CA LEU A 740 16.90 25.96 -24.68
C LEU A 740 17.68 24.65 -24.45
N GLN A 741 17.63 24.11 -23.23
CA GLN A 741 18.24 22.80 -22.94
C GLN A 741 17.63 21.66 -23.78
N LYS A 742 16.31 21.66 -23.99
CA LYS A 742 15.64 20.63 -24.80
C LYS A 742 15.94 20.78 -26.29
N GLU A 743 16.12 22.00 -26.75
CA GLU A 743 16.52 22.31 -28.12
C GLU A 743 17.94 21.84 -28.39
N LYS A 744 18.92 22.18 -27.53
CA LYS A 744 20.30 21.66 -27.64
C LYS A 744 20.38 20.14 -27.53
N GLY A 745 19.53 19.53 -26.69
CA GLY A 745 19.36 18.08 -26.62
C GLY A 745 18.63 17.46 -27.82
N ARG A 746 17.91 18.24 -28.62
CA ARG A 746 17.31 17.81 -29.89
C ARG A 746 18.35 17.89 -31.01
N GLU A 747 19.02 19.03 -31.15
CA GLU A 747 20.12 19.24 -32.10
C GLU A 747 21.16 18.11 -31.98
N TRP A 748 21.61 17.81 -30.77
CA TRP A 748 22.56 16.72 -30.53
C TRP A 748 22.01 15.32 -30.92
N ARG A 749 20.73 15.05 -30.67
CA ARG A 749 20.12 13.76 -31.04
C ARG A 749 19.93 13.63 -32.55
N GLU A 750 19.55 14.71 -33.22
CA GLU A 750 19.43 14.75 -34.68
C GLU A 750 20.80 14.57 -35.33
N TRP A 751 21.84 15.20 -34.79
CA TRP A 751 23.23 14.97 -35.20
C TRP A 751 23.63 13.51 -35.03
N ARG A 752 23.38 12.91 -33.86
CA ARG A 752 23.69 11.50 -33.57
C ARG A 752 22.89 10.50 -34.40
N ALA A 753 21.69 10.88 -34.87
CA ALA A 753 20.91 10.05 -35.77
C ALA A 753 21.50 10.05 -37.19
N LYS A 754 22.05 11.18 -37.65
CA LYS A 754 22.73 11.32 -38.94
C LYS A 754 24.13 10.70 -38.95
N HIS A 755 24.79 10.69 -37.79
CA HIS A 755 26.15 10.16 -37.61
C HIS A 755 26.14 8.98 -36.62
N PRO A 756 25.74 7.77 -37.05
CA PRO A 756 25.83 6.56 -36.24
C PRO A 756 27.29 6.14 -36.06
N GLY A 757 27.59 5.45 -34.96
CA GLY A 757 28.96 4.99 -34.64
C GLY A 757 29.38 5.36 -33.22
N GLN A 758 30.62 5.02 -32.88
CA GLN A 758 31.21 5.27 -31.57
C GLN A 758 31.27 6.77 -31.27
N LEU A 759 31.08 7.16 -30.00
CA LEU A 759 31.00 8.58 -29.64
C LEU A 759 32.29 9.32 -30.04
N ARG A 760 33.46 8.72 -29.84
CA ARG A 760 34.76 9.29 -30.24
C ARG A 760 34.84 9.64 -31.72
N THR A 761 34.41 8.73 -32.61
CA THR A 761 34.51 8.96 -34.06
C THR A 761 33.58 10.07 -34.52
N VAL A 762 32.45 10.25 -33.83
CA VAL A 762 31.46 11.29 -34.13
C VAL A 762 31.82 12.64 -33.51
N LEU A 763 32.61 12.64 -32.43
CA LEU A 763 33.14 13.84 -31.80
C LEU A 763 34.48 14.31 -32.40
N ALA A 764 35.13 13.49 -33.22
CA ALA A 764 36.30 13.90 -34.00
C ALA A 764 35.96 14.93 -35.08
N ASP A 765 34.68 15.00 -35.49
CA ASP A 765 34.14 16.07 -36.32
C ASP A 765 33.99 17.36 -35.49
N ALA A 766 34.52 18.47 -35.99
CA ALA A 766 34.46 19.77 -35.32
C ALA A 766 33.02 20.25 -35.06
N GLU A 767 32.09 20.00 -35.98
CA GLU A 767 30.68 20.34 -35.81
C GLU A 767 30.03 19.45 -34.74
N GLY A 768 30.39 18.16 -34.72
CA GLY A 768 29.96 17.21 -33.69
C GLY A 768 30.46 17.56 -32.29
N TRP A 769 31.73 17.97 -32.17
CA TRP A 769 32.33 18.43 -30.92
C TRP A 769 31.63 19.66 -30.36
N GLU A 770 31.38 20.67 -31.20
CA GLU A 770 30.68 21.90 -30.80
C GLU A 770 29.24 21.63 -30.34
N LEU A 771 28.49 20.78 -31.04
CA LEU A 771 27.15 20.38 -30.63
C LEU A 771 27.16 19.59 -29.31
N PHE A 772 28.16 18.74 -29.09
CA PHE A 772 28.34 18.00 -27.84
C PHE A 772 28.68 18.93 -26.68
N LYS A 773 29.55 19.92 -26.91
CA LYS A 773 29.92 20.93 -25.92
C LYS A 773 28.68 21.73 -25.51
N LYS A 774 27.96 22.33 -26.47
CA LYS A 774 26.71 23.07 -26.24
C LYS A 774 25.64 22.22 -25.53
N TYR A 775 25.52 20.94 -25.90
CA TYR A 775 24.58 20.02 -25.25
C TYR A 775 24.90 19.75 -23.77
N ASN A 776 26.18 19.58 -23.43
CA ASN A 776 26.61 19.30 -22.06
C ASN A 776 26.68 20.57 -21.21
N GLU A 777 27.10 21.71 -21.77
CA GLU A 777 27.04 23.03 -21.14
C GLU A 777 25.59 23.39 -20.77
N ALA A 778 24.63 23.19 -21.70
CA ALA A 778 23.20 23.37 -21.41
C ALA A 778 22.65 22.42 -20.32
N ARG A 779 23.44 21.43 -19.90
CA ARG A 779 23.11 20.48 -18.82
C ARG A 779 24.01 20.64 -17.59
N ASN A 780 24.82 21.70 -17.53
CA ASN A 780 25.83 21.96 -16.50
C ASN A 780 26.73 20.74 -16.24
N ARG A 781 27.10 20.03 -17.31
CA ARG A 781 28.12 18.99 -17.24
C ARG A 781 29.45 19.60 -17.66
N PRO A 782 30.51 19.45 -16.84
CA PRO A 782 31.82 19.93 -17.24
C PRO A 782 32.26 19.17 -18.50
N VAL A 783 32.62 19.93 -19.53
CA VAL A 783 33.25 19.41 -20.76
C VAL A 783 34.61 20.06 -20.87
N PRO A 784 35.66 19.30 -21.23
CA PRO A 784 36.96 19.86 -21.56
C PRO A 784 36.90 20.92 -22.67
N ALA A 785 37.93 21.75 -22.77
CA ALA A 785 37.94 22.83 -23.74
C ALA A 785 38.04 22.31 -25.18
N SER A 786 38.73 21.18 -25.35
CA SER A 786 39.04 20.54 -26.63
C SER A 786 38.70 19.04 -26.65
N TYR A 787 38.50 18.51 -27.87
CA TYR A 787 38.28 17.08 -28.10
C TYR A 787 39.49 16.25 -27.65
N SER A 788 40.71 16.76 -27.81
CA SER A 788 41.95 16.11 -27.35
C SER A 788 41.98 15.92 -25.84
N GLU A 789 41.65 16.95 -25.06
CA GLU A 789 41.55 16.85 -23.60
C GLU A 789 40.45 15.87 -23.15
N TRP A 790 39.37 15.76 -23.93
CA TRP A 790 38.31 14.81 -23.67
C TRP A 790 38.73 13.36 -23.92
N LEU A 791 39.52 13.11 -24.96
CA LEU A 791 40.10 11.78 -25.23
C LEU A 791 41.08 11.34 -24.14
N GLU A 792 41.83 12.27 -23.55
CA GLU A 792 42.81 11.98 -22.49
C GLU A 792 42.17 11.65 -21.14
N GLN A 793 40.84 11.78 -20.99
CA GLN A 793 40.17 11.43 -19.75
C GLN A 793 40.30 9.93 -19.46
N PRO A 794 40.58 9.53 -18.20
CA PRO A 794 40.72 8.11 -17.82
C PRO A 794 39.52 7.23 -18.20
N GLN A 795 38.31 7.83 -18.23
CA GLN A 795 37.08 7.15 -18.62
C GLN A 795 37.03 6.84 -20.13
N GLN A 796 37.59 7.71 -20.98
CA GLN A 796 37.68 7.45 -22.41
C GLN A 796 38.78 6.44 -22.72
N GLN A 797 39.92 6.52 -22.02
CA GLN A 797 40.98 5.52 -22.12
C GLN A 797 40.49 4.12 -21.73
N GLN A 798 39.76 4.00 -20.62
CA GLN A 798 39.11 2.74 -20.21
C GLN A 798 38.13 2.20 -21.26
N GLN A 799 37.34 3.08 -21.88
CA GLN A 799 36.42 2.69 -22.95
C GLN A 799 37.16 2.26 -24.21
N MET A 800 38.28 2.90 -24.57
CA MET A 800 39.12 2.52 -25.70
C MET A 800 39.75 1.14 -25.51
N ASP A 801 40.30 0.87 -24.33
CA ASP A 801 40.90 -0.42 -24.01
C ASP A 801 39.84 -1.54 -24.00
N LYS A 802 38.61 -1.22 -23.55
CA LYS A 802 37.46 -2.12 -23.62
C LYS A 802 37.00 -2.39 -25.05
N ASP A 803 36.86 -1.37 -25.89
CA ASP A 803 36.41 -1.52 -27.27
C ASP A 803 37.46 -2.28 -28.10
N ALA A 804 38.75 -2.08 -27.83
CA ALA A 804 39.84 -2.84 -28.46
C ALA A 804 39.77 -4.34 -28.09
N TRP A 805 39.50 -4.66 -26.82
CA TRP A 805 39.27 -6.04 -26.39
C TRP A 805 38.02 -6.65 -27.04
N LEU A 806 36.90 -5.92 -27.09
CA LEU A 806 35.65 -6.42 -27.67
C LEU A 806 35.77 -6.68 -29.18
N ALA A 807 36.38 -5.76 -29.93
CA ALA A 807 36.62 -5.93 -31.35
C ALA A 807 37.56 -7.12 -31.65
N TRP A 808 38.56 -7.33 -30.79
CA TRP A 808 39.40 -8.53 -30.87
C TRP A 808 38.59 -9.79 -30.58
N ARG A 809 37.79 -9.78 -29.50
CA ARG A 809 36.98 -10.92 -29.07
C ARG A 809 35.95 -11.34 -30.11
N GLU A 810 35.33 -10.40 -30.82
CA GLU A 810 34.35 -10.67 -31.88
C GLU A 810 34.95 -11.45 -33.06
N ASN A 811 36.25 -11.30 -33.32
CA ASN A 811 36.95 -11.99 -34.40
C ASN A 811 37.53 -13.36 -33.98
N GLN A 812 37.37 -13.76 -32.72
CA GLN A 812 37.95 -14.99 -32.17
C GLN A 812 36.85 -15.96 -31.73
N ALA A 813 36.89 -17.19 -32.24
CA ALA A 813 36.00 -18.27 -31.81
C ALA A 813 36.54 -18.97 -30.55
N GLY A 814 35.67 -19.65 -29.80
CA GLY A 814 36.05 -20.38 -28.59
C GLY A 814 35.65 -19.69 -27.28
N ASN A 815 35.90 -20.36 -26.16
CA ASN A 815 35.58 -19.84 -24.81
C ASN A 815 36.62 -18.79 -24.35
N LEU A 816 36.36 -18.12 -23.21
CA LEU A 816 37.22 -17.03 -22.74
C LEU A 816 38.66 -17.50 -22.45
N ALA A 817 38.85 -18.73 -21.95
CA ALA A 817 40.19 -19.27 -21.70
C ALA A 817 40.95 -19.50 -23.01
N GLU A 818 40.32 -20.07 -24.02
CA GLU A 818 40.90 -20.28 -25.35
C GLU A 818 41.32 -18.96 -26.01
N VAL A 819 40.53 -17.91 -25.85
CA VAL A 819 40.82 -16.57 -26.42
C VAL A 819 41.93 -15.86 -25.65
N LEU A 820 42.01 -16.07 -24.34
CA LEU A 820 43.06 -15.51 -23.48
C LEU A 820 44.36 -16.31 -23.51
N ALA A 821 44.37 -17.51 -24.09
CA ALA A 821 45.59 -18.26 -24.39
C ALA A 821 46.44 -17.58 -25.48
N ASP A 822 45.81 -16.77 -26.34
CA ASP A 822 46.50 -15.90 -27.27
C ASP A 822 47.19 -14.73 -26.52
N PRO A 823 48.51 -14.52 -26.69
CA PRO A 823 49.24 -13.42 -26.06
C PRO A 823 48.66 -12.02 -26.33
N GLU A 824 48.14 -11.75 -27.54
CA GLU A 824 47.51 -10.47 -27.87
C GLU A 824 46.13 -10.35 -27.22
N GLY A 825 45.37 -11.45 -27.14
CA GLY A 825 44.11 -11.51 -26.39
C GLY A 825 44.29 -11.21 -24.90
N TRP A 826 45.26 -11.87 -24.26
CA TRP A 826 45.61 -11.65 -22.85
C TRP A 826 46.02 -10.19 -22.58
N LYS A 827 46.85 -9.61 -23.45
CA LYS A 827 47.34 -8.24 -23.33
C LYS A 827 46.21 -7.21 -23.43
N LEU A 828 45.26 -7.38 -24.37
CA LEU A 828 44.10 -6.49 -24.51
C LEU A 828 43.12 -6.63 -23.33
N PHE A 829 42.84 -7.86 -22.90
CA PHE A 829 42.01 -8.11 -21.73
C PHE A 829 42.61 -7.54 -20.45
N ARG A 830 43.93 -7.68 -20.27
CA ARG A 830 44.67 -7.13 -19.14
C ARG A 830 44.61 -5.61 -19.11
N LYS A 831 44.91 -4.95 -20.23
CA LYS A 831 44.79 -3.49 -20.35
C LYS A 831 43.38 -3.00 -20.03
N MET A 832 42.34 -3.67 -20.53
CA MET A 832 40.94 -3.33 -20.20
C MET A 832 40.67 -3.41 -18.69
N LYS A 833 41.14 -4.46 -18.02
CA LYS A 833 40.92 -4.69 -16.58
C LYS A 833 41.74 -3.72 -15.71
N GLU A 834 42.99 -3.46 -16.09
CA GLU A 834 43.85 -2.47 -15.44
C GLU A 834 43.27 -1.05 -15.57
N ALA A 835 42.79 -0.67 -16.75
CA ALA A 835 42.11 0.61 -16.97
C ALA A 835 40.80 0.72 -16.18
N ALA A 836 40.13 -0.41 -15.90
CA ALA A 836 38.96 -0.47 -15.03
C ALA A 836 39.26 -0.50 -13.52
N LYS A 837 40.55 -0.51 -13.14
CA LYS A 837 41.02 -0.73 -11.76
C LYS A 837 40.49 -2.02 -11.14
N GLU A 838 40.23 -3.03 -11.96
CA GLU A 838 39.85 -4.36 -11.50
C GLU A 838 41.12 -5.18 -11.20
N PRO A 839 41.16 -5.95 -10.10
CA PRO A 839 42.30 -6.80 -9.80
C PRO A 839 42.44 -7.87 -10.88
N ILE A 840 43.58 -7.90 -11.57
CA ILE A 840 43.93 -8.90 -12.58
C ILE A 840 45.32 -9.48 -12.31
N PRO A 841 45.52 -10.81 -12.42
CA PRO A 841 46.84 -11.42 -12.25
C PRO A 841 47.87 -10.96 -13.28
N ALA A 842 49.16 -11.13 -12.96
CA ALA A 842 50.25 -10.62 -13.80
C ALA A 842 50.43 -11.43 -15.10
N SER A 843 49.96 -12.67 -15.13
CA SER A 843 50.06 -13.54 -16.30
C SER A 843 48.81 -14.39 -16.52
N TYR A 844 48.61 -14.84 -17.76
CA TYR A 844 47.54 -15.76 -18.12
C TYR A 844 47.59 -17.06 -17.30
N ALA A 845 48.79 -17.56 -16.99
CA ALA A 845 48.99 -18.75 -16.18
C ALA A 845 48.51 -18.57 -14.73
N GLU A 846 48.66 -17.38 -14.15
CA GLU A 846 48.11 -17.06 -12.83
C GLU A 846 46.59 -16.85 -12.88
N TRP A 847 46.08 -16.26 -13.95
CA TRP A 847 44.64 -16.10 -14.18
C TRP A 847 43.93 -17.45 -14.30
N LEU A 848 44.48 -18.38 -15.10
CA LEU A 848 44.02 -19.78 -15.18
C LEU A 848 44.04 -20.46 -13.80
N LYS A 849 45.06 -20.22 -12.98
CA LYS A 849 45.12 -20.75 -11.61
C LYS A 849 44.05 -20.14 -10.70
N SER A 850 43.74 -18.86 -10.85
CA SER A 850 42.68 -18.17 -10.08
C SER A 850 41.27 -18.60 -10.49
N GLU A 851 41.03 -18.78 -11.79
CA GLU A 851 39.78 -19.34 -12.35
C GLU A 851 39.63 -20.81 -11.94
N ASN A 852 40.67 -21.63 -12.12
CA ASN A 852 40.67 -23.01 -11.66
C ASN A 852 40.59 -23.13 -10.14
N ALA A 853 41.05 -22.16 -9.34
CA ALA A 853 40.81 -22.13 -7.91
C ALA A 853 39.35 -21.75 -7.58
N SER A 854 38.69 -20.92 -8.40
CA SER A 854 37.26 -20.64 -8.27
C SER A 854 36.38 -21.81 -8.71
N VAL A 855 36.83 -22.60 -9.71
CA VAL A 855 36.16 -23.80 -10.22
C VAL A 855 36.45 -25.02 -9.34
N ASN A 856 37.67 -25.18 -8.82
CA ASN A 856 38.03 -26.25 -7.88
C ASN A 856 37.66 -25.95 -6.42
N GLY A 857 37.32 -24.71 -6.08
CA GLY A 857 36.65 -24.35 -4.82
C GLY A 857 35.24 -24.93 -4.70
N VAL A 858 34.70 -25.52 -5.79
CA VAL A 858 33.45 -26.30 -5.80
C VAL A 858 33.71 -27.81 -5.62
N TYR A 859 34.97 -28.26 -5.54
CA TYR A 859 35.30 -29.68 -5.37
C TYR A 859 36.17 -30.05 -4.15
N LYS A 860 36.61 -29.09 -3.33
CA LYS A 860 37.14 -29.37 -1.99
C LYS A 860 36.86 -28.22 -1.01
N ALA A 861 35.69 -28.27 -0.37
CA ALA A 861 35.46 -27.96 1.05
C ALA A 861 33.98 -28.20 1.38
#